data_AF-A0A5N5QQI8-F1
#
_entry.id   AF-A0A5N5QQI8-F1
#
_cell.length_a   1.000
_cell.length_b   1.000
_cell.length_c   1.000
_cell.angle_alpha   90.00
_cell.angle_beta   90.00
_cell.angle_gamma   90.00
#
_symmetry.space_group_name_H-M   'P 1'
#
loop_
_entity.id
_entity.type
_entity.pdbx_description
1 polymer ?
#
loop_
_entity_poly.entity_id
_entity_poly.type
_entity_poly.pdbx_seq_one_letter_code
_entity_poly.pdbx_strand_id
1 'polypeptide(L)'
;MGKKSAPKLPEAFLNVPRVPSLADTHVTPIYDTHTHLHSTFAAYSDYFPNKQYQNIRDFVRGYYGGPRTPEENASLPEIHVPVKSIVDVWCETSTLGVWRELADSACTPELRAEHWGDIDYHFVMGIHPHEARNYNDEVEAQIKEAMQHPRNVGWGEIGLDYHYDNSPRDVQKEVLIRQLKCAVELGKPITIHTREADEDIWEILSTHVPKYWKIHIHCFTDAPELAQRLLDHFPNLYIGITGVITYATNHNTDEVVRRLATSTPSDPTRSPLRILLETDAPYMAPANLTRVQQQSLNQKSNARMPLCHTGMIPWTAEFVATIANEGAMQQAIKEVETSAKSTESTNNHTDTTDRKVWTAAEVMRIARDNAKAIMAMRIESATKLLESALDDYLDVWRAVDNAGDSGNALHSGTQISLDGISEGTCPRHLVEWVDSDASTLPLHANTLSRVCTRWRRITANSSRLWTRIDLSIHRPYDDQFLSRATVSVSKVGTLPLDVQLIERVDRPWRPNAPLHAESNILPFCVSIAPQMRSLGVICGSRFKEHYGPFLDDCLANCVPGILTMLNLAIRPKVDNPQKSREFDNYIIATTGSGDTFHTRTSRVYQLQLEISHAHFEALLRPVTVLRLCNIYIHWASEAYHGLEELRLTCKHPSDEGVEISVTKAELATIFKACPALRIFHFGLAIPKVLAPTRTT
;
A
#
# COMPACT_ATOMS: atom_id res chain seq x y z
N MET A 1 16.05 43.66 38.45
CA MET A 1 16.64 43.78 37.09
C MET A 1 15.78 42.95 36.16
N GLY A 2 14.98 43.59 35.29
CA GLY A 2 14.17 42.86 34.32
C GLY A 2 15.10 42.06 33.41
N LYS A 3 14.90 40.74 33.31
CA LYS A 3 15.52 39.92 32.26
C LYS A 3 15.12 40.58 30.94
N LYS A 4 16.04 41.28 30.28
CA LYS A 4 15.82 41.75 28.90
C LYS A 4 15.48 40.50 28.10
N SER A 5 14.26 40.42 27.59
CA SER A 5 13.86 39.35 26.67
C SER A 5 14.87 39.31 25.53
N ALA A 6 15.34 38.12 25.16
CA ALA A 6 16.22 37.98 24.01
C ALA A 6 15.61 38.68 22.79
N PRO A 7 16.41 39.34 21.94
CA PRO A 7 15.88 40.00 20.74
C PRO A 7 15.18 38.97 19.87
N LYS A 8 13.94 39.25 19.45
CA LYS A 8 13.19 38.39 18.52
C LYS A 8 13.90 38.40 17.16
N LEU A 9 14.25 37.22 16.65
CA LEU A 9 14.76 37.06 15.29
C LEU A 9 13.70 37.49 14.25
N PRO A 10 14.06 38.21 13.18
CA PRO A 10 13.13 38.60 12.12
C PRO A 10 12.71 37.40 11.25
N GLU A 11 11.59 37.55 10.54
CA GLU A 11 10.99 36.50 9.69
C GLU A 11 11.95 35.97 8.61
N ALA A 12 12.86 36.82 8.13
CA ALA A 12 13.89 36.43 7.16
C ALA A 12 14.81 35.27 7.63
N PHE A 13 14.86 34.95 8.93
CA PHE A 13 15.58 33.77 9.43
C PHE A 13 14.95 32.45 8.97
N LEU A 14 13.67 32.44 8.58
CA LEU A 14 13.01 31.27 8.01
C LEU A 14 13.41 31.02 6.54
N ASN A 15 14.12 31.95 5.89
CA ASN A 15 14.73 31.71 4.60
C ASN A 15 16.06 30.98 4.80
N VAL A 16 16.00 29.65 4.81
CA VAL A 16 17.12 28.77 5.11
C VAL A 16 18.16 28.81 3.96
N PRO A 17 19.45 29.04 4.24
CA PRO A 17 20.49 29.02 3.23
C PRO A 17 20.79 27.59 2.78
N ARG A 18 21.37 27.47 1.58
CA ARG A 18 21.80 26.21 1.00
C ARG A 18 22.97 25.68 1.82
N VAL A 19 22.92 24.39 2.11
CA VAL A 19 24.04 23.67 2.69
C VAL A 19 25.23 23.72 1.72
N PRO A 20 26.43 24.19 2.15
CA PRO A 20 27.59 24.30 1.27
C PRO A 20 27.96 22.99 0.57
N SER A 21 27.85 21.86 1.27
CA SER A 21 28.17 20.54 0.72
C SER A 21 27.20 20.06 -0.39
N LEU A 22 26.11 20.79 -0.62
CA LEU A 22 25.10 20.48 -1.65
C LEU A 22 25.19 21.39 -2.87
N ALA A 23 26.20 22.28 -2.99
CA ALA A 23 26.30 23.30 -4.04
C ALA A 23 26.40 22.75 -5.47
N ASP A 24 27.07 21.60 -5.68
CA ASP A 24 27.43 21.09 -7.02
C ASP A 24 26.75 19.76 -7.41
N THR A 25 25.83 19.24 -6.59
CA THR A 25 25.20 17.92 -6.80
C THR A 25 23.77 18.03 -7.34
N HIS A 26 23.32 17.04 -8.13
CA HIS A 26 21.90 16.85 -8.44
C HIS A 26 21.06 16.96 -7.16
N VAL A 27 20.09 17.89 -7.15
CA VAL A 27 19.33 18.26 -5.96
C VAL A 27 18.45 17.08 -5.54
N THR A 28 18.81 16.41 -4.44
CA THR A 28 17.92 15.40 -3.84
C THR A 28 16.81 16.13 -3.10
N PRO A 29 15.53 15.92 -3.47
CA PRO A 29 14.43 16.65 -2.87
C PRO A 29 14.20 16.25 -1.40
N ILE A 30 13.62 17.16 -0.62
CA ILE A 30 13.31 16.92 0.78
C ILE A 30 12.08 16.01 0.91
N TYR A 31 12.22 14.98 1.74
CA TYR A 31 11.14 14.13 2.23
C TYR A 31 11.13 14.29 3.75
N ASP A 32 10.10 14.93 4.27
CA ASP A 32 9.92 15.13 5.70
C ASP A 32 8.94 14.09 6.21
N THR A 33 9.45 13.14 6.98
CA THR A 33 8.68 11.99 7.44
C THR A 33 7.86 12.27 8.69
N HIS A 34 8.04 13.43 9.33
CA HIS A 34 7.29 13.81 10.52
C HIS A 34 7.33 15.31 10.75
N THR A 35 6.16 15.94 10.63
CA THR A 35 5.98 17.38 10.88
C THR A 35 4.57 17.63 11.43
N HIS A 36 4.39 18.61 12.31
CA HIS A 36 3.07 19.04 12.77
C HIS A 36 2.72 20.36 12.08
N LEU A 37 2.11 20.29 10.90
CA LEU A 37 1.95 21.46 10.04
C LEU A 37 1.01 22.51 10.65
N HIS A 38 -0.08 22.05 11.27
CA HIS A 38 -1.01 22.92 11.99
C HIS A 38 -0.30 23.67 13.14
N SER A 39 0.42 22.94 13.99
CA SER A 39 1.19 23.51 15.12
C SER A 39 2.33 24.41 14.64
N THR A 40 2.97 24.07 13.53
CA THR A 40 4.02 24.88 12.91
C THR A 40 3.49 26.24 12.47
N PHE A 41 2.35 26.26 11.79
CA PHE A 41 1.74 27.50 11.35
C PHE A 41 1.18 28.35 12.50
N ALA A 42 0.67 27.71 13.56
CA ALA A 42 0.28 28.39 14.79
C ALA A 42 1.50 29.08 15.44
N ALA A 43 2.61 28.36 15.61
CA ALA A 43 3.86 28.91 16.15
C ALA A 43 4.40 30.08 15.29
N TYR A 44 4.35 29.96 13.96
CA TYR A 44 4.69 31.04 13.04
C TYR A 44 3.79 32.26 13.24
N SER A 45 2.49 32.04 13.37
CA SER A 45 1.50 33.11 13.57
C SER A 45 1.67 33.85 14.90
N ASP A 46 1.99 33.13 15.97
CA ASP A 46 2.20 33.70 17.30
C ASP A 46 3.51 34.47 17.39
N TYR A 47 4.55 33.97 16.73
CA TYR A 47 5.87 34.59 16.78
C TYR A 47 5.95 35.87 15.93
N PHE A 48 5.29 35.90 14.75
CA PHE A 48 5.33 36.98 13.77
C PHE A 48 3.97 37.69 13.59
N PRO A 49 3.72 38.81 14.29
CA PRO A 49 2.46 39.56 14.17
C PRO A 49 2.21 40.11 12.76
N ASN A 50 3.29 40.52 12.07
CA ASN A 50 3.26 41.05 10.70
C ASN A 50 3.75 40.01 9.69
N LYS A 51 3.33 38.76 9.87
CA LYS A 51 3.72 37.62 9.04
C LYS A 51 3.40 37.83 7.55
N GLN A 52 4.26 37.29 6.68
CA GLN A 52 4.05 37.30 5.24
C GLN A 52 2.86 36.42 4.82
N TYR A 53 2.72 35.21 5.37
CA TYR A 53 1.70 34.24 4.96
C TYR A 53 0.53 34.17 5.95
N GLN A 54 -0.70 34.21 5.43
CA GLN A 54 -1.91 34.28 6.28
C GLN A 54 -2.59 32.94 6.54
N ASN A 55 -2.21 31.89 5.81
CA ASN A 55 -2.73 30.54 5.98
C ASN A 55 -1.63 29.48 5.75
N ILE A 56 -1.91 28.24 6.19
CA ILE A 56 -0.99 27.10 6.09
C ILE A 56 -0.55 26.85 4.65
N ARG A 57 -1.47 26.92 3.68
CA ARG A 57 -1.17 26.58 2.28
C ARG A 57 -0.19 27.58 1.69
N ASP A 58 -0.39 28.87 1.91
CA ASP A 58 0.54 29.92 1.46
C ASP A 58 1.89 29.82 2.16
N PHE A 59 1.90 29.49 3.46
CA PHE A 59 3.13 29.24 4.22
C PHE A 59 3.94 28.08 3.61
N VAL A 60 3.30 26.93 3.36
CA VAL A 60 3.91 25.76 2.70
C VAL A 60 4.39 26.13 1.32
N ARG A 61 3.53 26.72 0.50
CA ARG A 61 3.84 27.12 -0.87
C ARG A 61 4.96 28.16 -0.95
N GLY A 62 5.13 28.97 0.10
CA GLY A 62 6.14 30.01 0.21
C GLY A 62 7.50 29.51 0.69
N TYR A 63 7.52 28.73 1.78
CA TYR A 63 8.77 28.24 2.37
C TYR A 63 9.21 26.88 1.85
N TYR A 64 8.30 26.05 1.34
CA TYR A 64 8.59 24.66 0.93
C TYR A 64 8.55 24.47 -0.59
N GLY A 65 7.83 25.35 -1.30
CA GLY A 65 7.73 25.30 -2.75
C GLY A 65 9.06 25.60 -3.45
N GLY A 66 9.28 24.91 -4.57
CA GLY A 66 10.30 25.31 -5.55
C GLY A 66 9.84 26.49 -6.42
N PRO A 67 10.73 27.07 -7.23
CA PRO A 67 10.40 28.18 -8.13
C PRO A 67 9.31 27.76 -9.13
N ARG A 68 8.25 28.59 -9.32
CA ARG A 68 7.05 28.22 -10.11
C ARG A 68 7.10 28.69 -11.57
N THR A 69 7.99 29.62 -11.93
CA THR A 69 8.16 30.16 -13.29
C THR A 69 9.62 30.51 -13.60
N PRO A 70 10.04 30.59 -14.88
CA PRO A 70 11.37 31.09 -15.27
C PRO A 70 11.69 32.50 -14.77
N GLU A 71 10.70 33.41 -14.65
CA GLU A 71 10.91 34.74 -14.08
C GLU A 71 11.03 34.74 -12.54
N GLU A 72 10.30 33.87 -11.82
CA GLU A 72 10.46 33.68 -10.37
C GLU A 72 11.79 32.97 -10.02
N ASN A 73 12.27 32.10 -10.92
CA ASN A 73 13.62 31.52 -10.86
C ASN A 73 14.73 32.58 -10.87
N ALA A 74 14.52 33.72 -11.53
CA ALA A 74 15.51 34.79 -11.65
C ALA A 74 15.52 35.75 -10.44
N SER A 75 14.50 35.70 -9.58
CA SER A 75 14.29 36.62 -8.46
C SER A 75 14.33 35.97 -7.08
N LEU A 76 14.18 34.64 -7.00
CA LEU A 76 14.47 33.87 -5.80
C LEU A 76 15.97 33.55 -5.72
N PRO A 77 16.58 33.57 -4.52
CA PRO A 77 17.96 33.15 -4.38
C PRO A 77 18.13 31.70 -4.89
N GLU A 78 19.22 31.40 -5.61
CA GLU A 78 19.64 30.09 -6.19
C GLU A 78 19.76 28.91 -5.18
N ILE A 79 19.07 28.96 -4.05
CA ILE A 79 19.48 28.46 -2.74
C ILE A 79 18.49 27.43 -2.16
N HIS A 80 17.31 27.21 -2.76
CA HIS A 80 16.25 26.37 -2.19
C HIS A 80 16.25 24.92 -2.70
N VAL A 81 16.30 23.95 -1.77
CA VAL A 81 16.08 22.52 -2.08
C VAL A 81 14.57 22.25 -1.99
N PRO A 82 13.90 21.84 -3.08
CA PRO A 82 12.46 21.71 -3.09
C PRO A 82 11.99 20.58 -2.17
N VAL A 83 10.91 20.86 -1.44
CA VAL A 83 10.19 19.84 -0.68
C VAL A 83 9.32 19.05 -1.63
N LYS A 84 9.42 17.72 -1.58
CA LYS A 84 8.64 16.83 -2.46
C LYS A 84 7.57 16.05 -1.73
N SER A 85 7.80 15.70 -0.47
CA SER A 85 6.83 14.96 0.34
C SER A 85 6.89 15.40 1.79
N ILE A 86 5.72 15.50 2.41
CA ILE A 86 5.59 15.73 3.85
C ILE A 86 4.60 14.74 4.43
N VAL A 87 4.85 14.28 5.66
CA VAL A 87 3.91 13.53 6.47
C VAL A 87 3.52 14.34 7.69
N ASP A 88 2.30 14.86 7.63
CA ASP A 88 1.70 15.65 8.70
C ASP A 88 1.15 14.73 9.80
N VAL A 89 1.38 15.09 11.05
CA VAL A 89 1.10 14.22 12.20
C VAL A 89 -0.05 14.77 13.03
N TRP A 90 -1.14 14.01 13.09
CA TRP A 90 -2.33 14.32 13.86
C TRP A 90 -2.43 13.40 15.07
N CYS A 91 -1.96 13.87 16.22
CA CYS A 91 -1.82 13.04 17.42
C CYS A 91 -2.46 13.63 18.69
N GLU A 92 -3.16 14.76 18.57
CA GLU A 92 -3.83 15.46 19.67
C GLU A 92 -5.35 15.39 19.52
N THR A 93 -6.05 15.09 20.61
CA THR A 93 -7.52 14.97 20.58
C THR A 93 -8.24 16.25 20.13
N SER A 94 -7.68 17.41 20.45
CA SER A 94 -8.19 18.74 20.08
C SER A 94 -8.16 19.02 18.58
N THR A 95 -7.29 18.33 17.83
CA THR A 95 -7.05 18.60 16.41
C THR A 95 -7.68 17.56 15.47
N LEU A 96 -8.23 16.46 16.01
CA LEU A 96 -8.92 15.42 15.24
C LEU A 96 -10.14 15.93 14.45
N GLY A 97 -10.68 17.10 14.79
CA GLY A 97 -11.78 17.74 14.04
C GLY A 97 -11.35 18.52 12.80
N VAL A 98 -10.06 18.84 12.63
CA VAL A 98 -9.60 19.82 11.61
C VAL A 98 -8.65 19.25 10.55
N TRP A 99 -8.17 18.01 10.70
CA TRP A 99 -7.27 17.38 9.72
C TRP A 99 -7.87 17.25 8.32
N ARG A 100 -9.19 17.03 8.25
CA ARG A 100 -9.88 16.66 7.01
C ARG A 100 -9.77 17.73 5.94
N GLU A 101 -9.79 19.01 6.31
CA GLU A 101 -9.65 20.11 5.35
C GLU A 101 -8.30 20.07 4.62
N LEU A 102 -7.22 19.80 5.34
CA LEU A 102 -5.89 19.68 4.73
C LEU A 102 -5.78 18.39 3.91
N ALA A 103 -6.25 17.27 4.45
CA ALA A 103 -6.19 15.98 3.78
C ALA A 103 -7.02 15.91 2.48
N ASP A 104 -8.26 16.40 2.50
CA ASP A 104 -9.15 16.44 1.33
C ASP A 104 -8.56 17.31 0.22
N SER A 105 -7.88 18.40 0.58
CA SER A 105 -7.20 19.29 -0.37
C SER A 105 -6.02 18.61 -1.11
N ALA A 106 -5.64 17.40 -0.72
CA ALA A 106 -4.58 16.61 -1.34
C ALA A 106 -5.07 15.31 -2.01
N CYS A 107 -6.39 15.08 -2.06
CA CYS A 107 -6.97 13.81 -2.54
C CYS A 107 -6.72 13.54 -4.02
N THR A 108 -7.05 14.50 -4.90
CA THR A 108 -6.89 14.33 -6.35
C THR A 108 -5.64 15.04 -6.87
N PRO A 109 -5.10 14.64 -8.04
CA PRO A 109 -3.98 15.35 -8.67
C PRO A 109 -4.25 16.85 -8.88
N GLU A 110 -5.48 17.22 -9.24
CA GLU A 110 -5.88 18.61 -9.50
C GLU A 110 -5.85 19.43 -8.20
N LEU A 111 -6.45 18.90 -7.13
CA LEU A 111 -6.45 19.54 -5.81
C LEU A 111 -5.03 19.67 -5.25
N ARG A 112 -4.17 18.65 -5.45
CA ARG A 112 -2.75 18.73 -5.06
C ARG A 112 -2.02 19.84 -5.82
N ALA A 113 -2.15 19.88 -7.15
CA ALA A 113 -1.52 20.91 -7.95
C ALA A 113 -1.98 22.32 -7.53
N GLU A 114 -3.28 22.48 -7.24
CA GLU A 114 -3.87 23.76 -6.81
C GLU A 114 -3.37 24.21 -5.43
N HIS A 115 -3.43 23.31 -4.44
CA HIS A 115 -3.24 23.66 -3.03
C HIS A 115 -1.81 23.42 -2.52
N TRP A 116 -1.10 22.45 -3.08
CA TRP A 116 0.20 21.97 -2.62
C TRP A 116 1.31 22.11 -3.68
N GLY A 117 0.97 22.45 -4.93
CA GLY A 117 1.93 22.51 -6.03
C GLY A 117 2.54 21.14 -6.29
N ASP A 118 3.88 21.06 -6.27
CA ASP A 118 4.62 19.81 -6.48
C ASP A 118 4.78 18.95 -5.22
N ILE A 119 4.30 19.43 -4.07
CA ILE A 119 4.43 18.76 -2.77
C ILE A 119 3.36 17.68 -2.62
N ASP A 120 3.78 16.47 -2.31
CA ASP A 120 2.91 15.34 -2.05
C ASP A 120 2.58 15.27 -0.55
N TYR A 121 1.39 15.77 -0.16
CA TYR A 121 0.94 15.81 1.25
C TYR A 121 0.36 14.48 1.72
N HIS A 122 0.97 13.86 2.72
CA HIS A 122 0.44 12.68 3.40
C HIS A 122 0.24 12.99 4.88
N PHE A 123 -0.47 12.12 5.59
CA PHE A 123 -0.59 12.25 7.03
C PHE A 123 -0.64 10.90 7.74
N VAL A 124 -0.29 10.92 9.02
CA VAL A 124 -0.55 9.83 9.97
C VAL A 124 -1.50 10.34 11.05
N MET A 125 -2.23 9.41 11.67
CA MET A 125 -3.12 9.75 12.78
C MET A 125 -3.02 8.73 13.91
N GLY A 126 -3.01 9.21 15.14
CA GLY A 126 -2.93 8.42 16.37
C GLY A 126 -3.24 9.28 17.58
N ILE A 127 -2.92 8.78 18.78
CA ILE A 127 -2.92 9.58 20.01
C ILE A 127 -1.57 9.44 20.69
N HIS A 128 -0.91 10.58 20.87
CA HIS A 128 0.38 10.73 21.52
C HIS A 128 0.27 10.37 23.02
N PRO A 129 1.32 9.80 23.66
CA PRO A 129 1.29 9.42 25.07
C PRO A 129 0.83 10.52 26.03
N HIS A 130 1.14 11.79 25.77
CA HIS A 130 0.64 12.91 26.57
C HIS A 130 -0.89 12.98 26.65
N GLU A 131 -1.57 12.56 25.60
CA GLU A 131 -3.02 12.60 25.44
C GLU A 131 -3.70 11.26 25.73
N ALA A 132 -2.95 10.25 26.19
CA ALA A 132 -3.47 8.89 26.42
C ALA A 132 -4.70 8.86 27.33
N ARG A 133 -4.77 9.71 28.37
CA ARG A 133 -5.94 9.83 29.26
C ARG A 133 -7.24 10.24 28.54
N ASN A 134 -7.15 10.82 27.35
CA ASN A 134 -8.28 11.27 26.55
C ASN A 134 -8.68 10.23 25.49
N TYR A 135 -8.00 9.09 25.40
CA TYR A 135 -8.29 8.03 24.43
C TYR A 135 -9.52 7.22 24.87
N ASN A 136 -10.55 7.20 24.04
CA ASN A 136 -11.80 6.44 24.26
C ASN A 136 -12.32 5.87 22.93
N ASP A 137 -13.46 5.18 22.98
CA ASP A 137 -14.04 4.50 21.82
C ASP A 137 -14.44 5.49 20.71
N GLU A 138 -14.90 6.68 21.06
CA GLU A 138 -15.24 7.74 20.10
C GLU A 138 -13.99 8.26 19.37
N VAL A 139 -12.91 8.50 20.10
CA VAL A 139 -11.61 8.92 19.53
C VAL A 139 -11.04 7.82 18.64
N GLU A 140 -11.07 6.56 19.08
CA GLU A 140 -10.63 5.44 18.26
C GLU A 140 -11.44 5.33 16.96
N ALA A 141 -12.77 5.53 17.02
CA ALA A 141 -13.62 5.51 15.83
C ALA A 141 -13.25 6.62 14.84
N GLN A 142 -12.93 7.83 15.31
CA GLN A 142 -12.46 8.93 14.45
C GLN A 142 -11.12 8.61 13.78
N ILE A 143 -10.17 8.01 14.51
CA ILE A 143 -8.89 7.60 13.95
C ILE A 143 -9.11 6.51 12.89
N LYS A 144 -9.96 5.52 13.17
CA LYS A 144 -10.34 4.46 12.22
C LYS A 144 -11.00 5.00 10.96
N GLU A 145 -11.78 6.07 11.06
CA GLU A 145 -12.32 6.78 9.89
C GLU A 145 -11.18 7.41 9.07
N ALA A 146 -10.25 8.12 9.72
CA ALA A 146 -9.10 8.72 9.04
C ALA A 146 -8.19 7.69 8.37
N MET A 147 -8.08 6.47 8.91
CA MET A 147 -7.34 5.36 8.29
C MET A 147 -7.86 4.97 6.90
N GLN A 148 -9.13 5.26 6.60
CA GLN A 148 -9.73 4.99 5.28
C GLN A 148 -9.39 6.07 4.24
N HIS A 149 -8.84 7.20 4.67
CA HIS A 149 -8.52 8.30 3.78
C HIS A 149 -7.34 7.95 2.85
N PRO A 150 -7.41 8.25 1.53
CA PRO A 150 -6.37 7.85 0.57
C PRO A 150 -5.00 8.49 0.80
N ARG A 151 -4.94 9.58 1.59
CA ARG A 151 -3.72 10.30 1.99
C ARG A 151 -3.17 9.88 3.36
N ASN A 152 -3.85 8.97 4.06
CA ASN A 152 -3.34 8.42 5.31
C ASN A 152 -2.33 7.30 5.03
N VAL A 153 -1.10 7.48 5.51
CA VAL A 153 0.04 6.58 5.27
C VAL A 153 0.41 5.69 6.46
N GLY A 154 -0.23 5.88 7.62
CA GLY A 154 0.09 5.12 8.82
C GLY A 154 -0.71 5.54 10.05
N TRP A 155 -0.52 4.76 11.12
CA TRP A 155 -1.06 4.98 12.45
C TRP A 155 0.02 5.55 13.35
N GLY A 156 -0.19 6.75 13.85
CA GLY A 156 0.82 7.47 14.61
C GLY A 156 0.55 8.97 14.63
N GLU A 157 1.13 9.71 15.55
CA GLU A 157 2.12 9.27 16.54
C GLU A 157 1.47 8.60 17.76
N ILE A 158 2.02 7.45 18.18
CA ILE A 158 1.60 6.69 19.37
C ILE A 158 2.85 6.27 20.14
N GLY A 159 2.79 6.01 21.45
CA GLY A 159 4.02 5.64 22.15
C GLY A 159 3.98 5.79 23.66
N LEU A 160 5.16 5.95 24.25
CA LEU A 160 5.38 6.21 25.67
C LEU A 160 6.28 7.45 25.85
N ASP A 161 5.91 8.35 26.76
CA ASP A 161 6.74 9.49 27.19
C ASP A 161 6.73 9.56 28.72
N TYR A 162 7.86 9.19 29.34
CA TYR A 162 8.05 9.17 30.79
C TYR A 162 8.76 10.41 31.32
N HIS A 163 9.12 11.35 30.44
CA HIS A 163 9.79 12.58 30.81
C HIS A 163 8.82 13.59 31.42
N TYR A 164 7.65 13.76 30.78
CA TYR A 164 6.65 14.73 31.25
C TYR A 164 5.51 14.10 32.06
N ASP A 165 5.25 12.79 31.91
CA ASP A 165 4.19 12.05 32.61
C ASP A 165 2.81 12.75 32.56
N ASN A 166 2.49 13.42 31.44
CA ASN A 166 1.21 14.13 31.24
C ASN A 166 -0.02 13.22 31.29
N SER A 167 0.18 11.93 31.02
CA SER A 167 -0.80 10.87 31.29
C SER A 167 -0.14 9.77 32.13
N PRO A 168 -0.89 9.07 33.01
CA PRO A 168 -0.34 7.98 33.82
C PRO A 168 0.30 6.89 32.95
N ARG A 169 1.45 6.35 33.38
CA ARG A 169 2.24 5.41 32.58
C ARG A 169 1.49 4.13 32.23
N ASP A 170 0.68 3.61 33.15
CA ASP A 170 -0.22 2.47 32.94
C ASP A 170 -1.25 2.76 31.84
N VAL A 171 -1.85 3.94 31.86
CA VAL A 171 -2.77 4.40 30.81
C VAL A 171 -2.05 4.56 29.47
N GLN A 172 -0.84 5.12 29.45
CA GLN A 172 -0.03 5.22 28.22
C GLN A 172 0.23 3.83 27.61
N LYS A 173 0.60 2.83 28.43
CA LYS A 173 0.81 1.45 27.97
C LYS A 173 -0.45 0.81 27.41
N GLU A 174 -1.58 0.94 28.13
CA GLU A 174 -2.87 0.41 27.67
C GLU A 174 -3.27 0.99 26.32
N VAL A 175 -3.17 2.31 26.18
CA VAL A 175 -3.52 3.04 24.95
C VAL A 175 -2.56 2.69 23.82
N LEU A 176 -1.25 2.59 24.08
CA LEU A 176 -0.28 2.12 23.08
C LEU A 176 -0.66 0.73 22.57
N ILE A 177 -0.90 -0.24 23.46
CA ILE A 177 -1.28 -1.61 23.08
C ILE A 177 -2.57 -1.62 22.26
N ARG A 178 -3.57 -0.82 22.66
CA ARG A 178 -4.86 -0.73 21.98
C ARG A 178 -4.72 -0.14 20.57
N GLN A 179 -3.91 0.90 20.41
CA GLN A 179 -3.61 1.50 19.11
C GLN A 179 -2.78 0.57 18.21
N LEU A 180 -1.78 -0.13 18.76
CA LEU A 180 -0.98 -1.13 18.02
C LEU A 180 -1.86 -2.24 17.46
N LYS A 181 -2.81 -2.77 18.24
CA LYS A 181 -3.78 -3.76 17.76
C LYS A 181 -4.58 -3.24 16.58
N CYS A 182 -5.11 -2.02 16.68
CA CYS A 182 -5.86 -1.41 15.58
C CYS A 182 -5.01 -1.23 14.32
N ALA A 183 -3.77 -0.71 14.47
CA ALA A 183 -2.86 -0.52 13.35
C ALA A 183 -2.51 -1.84 12.65
N VAL A 184 -2.23 -2.88 13.44
CA VAL A 184 -1.93 -4.24 12.94
C VAL A 184 -3.13 -4.86 12.24
N GLU A 185 -4.32 -4.77 12.82
CA GLU A 185 -5.56 -5.27 12.21
C GLU A 185 -5.87 -4.60 10.86
N LEU A 186 -5.51 -3.32 10.70
CA LEU A 186 -5.73 -2.53 9.50
C LEU A 186 -4.58 -2.55 8.49
N GLY A 187 -3.49 -3.28 8.74
CA GLY A 187 -2.36 -3.30 7.80
C GLY A 187 -1.57 -1.99 7.72
N LYS A 188 -1.69 -1.10 8.72
CA LYS A 188 -1.10 0.25 8.69
C LYS A 188 0.32 0.28 9.27
N PRO A 189 1.31 0.90 8.60
CA PRO A 189 2.59 1.24 9.21
C PRO A 189 2.39 2.03 10.51
N ILE A 190 3.30 1.86 11.47
CA ILE A 190 3.21 2.54 12.77
C ILE A 190 4.33 3.57 12.93
N THR A 191 3.98 4.75 13.47
CA THR A 191 4.95 5.76 13.93
C THR A 191 4.94 5.81 15.46
N ILE A 192 6.06 5.47 16.07
CA ILE A 192 6.23 5.29 17.51
C ILE A 192 7.05 6.42 18.11
N HIS A 193 6.47 7.09 19.11
CA HIS A 193 7.17 7.93 20.05
C HIS A 193 7.76 7.12 21.19
N THR A 194 8.98 7.45 21.58
CA THR A 194 9.60 6.91 22.78
C THR A 194 10.45 7.97 23.44
N ARG A 195 10.36 8.05 24.77
CA ARG A 195 11.24 8.86 25.60
C ARG A 195 11.30 8.31 27.01
N GLU A 196 12.51 7.92 27.43
CA GLU A 196 12.81 7.40 28.76
C GLU A 196 11.98 6.15 29.13
N ALA A 197 11.60 5.35 28.12
CA ALA A 197 10.65 4.23 28.24
C ALA A 197 11.17 2.92 27.61
N ASP A 198 12.49 2.76 27.50
CA ASP A 198 13.18 1.77 26.69
C ASP A 198 12.69 0.33 26.88
N GLU A 199 12.63 -0.16 28.12
CA GLU A 199 12.22 -1.55 28.40
C GLU A 199 10.75 -1.80 28.09
N ASP A 200 9.87 -0.84 28.39
CA ASP A 200 8.44 -0.97 28.13
C ASP A 200 8.14 -0.90 26.62
N ILE A 201 8.83 -0.02 25.89
CA ILE A 201 8.74 0.04 24.42
C ILE A 201 9.22 -1.28 23.81
N TRP A 202 10.35 -1.81 24.26
CA TRP A 202 10.83 -3.11 23.79
C TRP A 202 9.80 -4.21 24.07
N GLU A 203 9.33 -4.34 25.30
CA GLU A 203 8.41 -5.40 25.72
C GLU A 203 7.10 -5.34 24.92
N ILE A 204 6.50 -4.15 24.82
CA ILE A 204 5.22 -3.96 24.13
C ILE A 204 5.38 -4.21 22.63
N LEU A 205 6.39 -3.63 21.97
CA LEU A 205 6.56 -3.80 20.53
C LEU A 205 6.88 -5.25 20.17
N SER A 206 7.83 -5.89 20.86
CA SER A 206 8.21 -7.28 20.59
C SER A 206 7.09 -8.29 20.86
N THR A 207 6.13 -7.94 21.73
CA THR A 207 4.96 -8.79 22.04
C THR A 207 3.80 -8.57 21.08
N HIS A 208 3.50 -7.32 20.72
CA HIS A 208 2.25 -6.98 20.03
C HIS A 208 2.41 -6.68 18.54
N VAL A 209 3.64 -6.45 18.06
CA VAL A 209 3.89 -6.07 16.66
C VAL A 209 4.50 -7.24 15.90
N PRO A 210 3.94 -7.64 14.74
CA PRO A 210 4.53 -8.69 13.92
C PRO A 210 5.97 -8.36 13.50
N LYS A 211 6.83 -9.38 13.45
CA LYS A 211 8.27 -9.23 13.17
C LYS A 211 8.60 -8.40 11.93
N TYR A 212 7.82 -8.52 10.86
CA TYR A 212 8.05 -7.84 9.58
C TYR A 212 7.22 -6.56 9.40
N TRP A 213 6.63 -6.03 10.49
CA TRP A 213 5.85 -4.81 10.42
C TRP A 213 6.71 -3.59 10.08
N LYS A 214 6.08 -2.60 9.42
CA LYS A 214 6.74 -1.33 9.06
C LYS A 214 6.66 -0.37 10.24
N ILE A 215 7.83 -0.01 10.81
CA ILE A 215 7.91 0.73 12.08
C ILE A 215 8.83 1.95 11.93
N HIS A 216 8.27 3.14 12.11
CA HIS A 216 9.02 4.38 12.22
C HIS A 216 9.18 4.71 13.70
N ILE A 217 10.40 4.66 14.25
CA ILE A 217 10.65 5.20 15.59
C ILE A 217 11.00 6.68 15.44
N HIS A 218 10.05 7.56 15.75
CA HIS A 218 10.15 9.00 15.59
C HIS A 218 11.14 9.62 16.59
N CYS A 219 11.88 10.64 16.15
CA CYS A 219 12.72 11.54 16.94
C CYS A 219 13.58 10.82 17.98
N PHE A 220 14.33 9.82 17.53
CA PHE A 220 15.01 8.90 18.43
C PHE A 220 16.11 9.59 19.25
N THR A 221 15.92 9.59 20.57
CA THR A 221 16.85 10.18 21.55
C THR A 221 17.17 9.26 22.73
N ASP A 222 16.54 8.08 22.81
CA ASP A 222 16.77 7.05 23.84
C ASP A 222 18.12 6.33 23.68
N ALA A 223 18.40 5.34 24.53
CA ALA A 223 19.70 4.68 24.56
C ALA A 223 20.01 3.97 23.22
N PRO A 224 21.26 4.05 22.71
CA PRO A 224 21.67 3.35 21.48
C PRO A 224 21.44 1.84 21.53
N GLU A 225 21.42 1.25 22.71
CA GLU A 225 21.13 -0.16 22.95
C GLU A 225 19.67 -0.52 22.59
N LEU A 226 18.71 0.36 22.90
CA LEU A 226 17.32 0.18 22.48
C LEU A 226 17.20 0.19 20.95
N ALA A 227 17.80 1.19 20.29
CA ALA A 227 17.81 1.27 18.84
C ALA A 227 18.37 -0.01 18.22
N GLN A 228 19.52 -0.49 18.71
CA GLN A 228 20.13 -1.73 18.24
C GLN A 228 19.19 -2.93 18.41
N ARG A 229 18.62 -3.11 19.61
CA ARG A 229 17.71 -4.21 19.93
C ARG A 229 16.49 -4.23 19.01
N LEU A 230 15.89 -3.05 18.77
CA LEU A 230 14.76 -2.87 17.86
C LEU A 230 15.13 -3.15 16.39
N LEU A 231 16.26 -2.62 15.94
CA LEU A 231 16.76 -2.78 14.57
C LEU A 231 17.15 -4.24 14.25
N ASP A 232 17.63 -4.99 15.24
CA ASP A 232 17.95 -6.42 15.10
C ASP A 232 16.68 -7.29 15.07
N HIS A 233 15.66 -6.90 15.84
CA HIS A 233 14.41 -7.65 15.92
C HIS A 233 13.49 -7.40 14.72
N PHE A 234 13.35 -6.14 14.29
CA PHE A 234 12.42 -5.69 13.25
C PHE A 234 13.15 -5.30 11.96
N PRO A 235 13.14 -6.14 10.91
CA PRO A 235 13.85 -5.85 9.65
C PRO A 235 13.35 -4.62 8.90
N ASN A 236 12.08 -4.24 9.12
CA ASN A 236 11.38 -3.14 8.46
C ASN A 236 11.21 -1.91 9.39
N LEU A 237 12.05 -1.82 10.41
CA LEU A 237 12.13 -0.66 11.30
C LEU A 237 13.18 0.35 10.83
N TYR A 238 12.84 1.63 10.99
CA TYR A 238 13.70 2.76 10.67
C TYR A 238 13.70 3.78 11.82
N ILE A 239 14.83 4.44 12.01
CA ILE A 239 15.05 5.44 13.07
C ILE A 239 14.90 6.85 12.50
N GLY A 240 13.97 7.63 13.04
CA GLY A 240 13.74 9.03 12.70
C GLY A 240 14.82 9.93 13.32
N ILE A 241 15.43 10.77 12.48
CA ILE A 241 16.50 11.70 12.87
C ILE A 241 16.03 13.14 12.59
N THR A 242 15.88 13.91 13.67
CA THR A 242 15.54 15.33 13.61
C THR A 242 16.76 16.22 13.82
N GLY A 243 16.58 17.55 13.81
CA GLY A 243 17.64 18.51 14.13
C GLY A 243 18.23 18.36 15.54
N VAL A 244 17.60 17.58 16.42
CA VAL A 244 18.10 17.26 17.76
C VAL A 244 19.48 16.59 17.74
N ILE A 245 19.87 15.92 16.65
CA ILE A 245 21.23 15.37 16.48
C ILE A 245 22.31 16.45 16.58
N THR A 246 21.97 17.69 16.24
CA THR A 246 22.93 18.82 16.30
C THR A 246 23.08 19.41 17.71
N TYR A 247 22.31 18.93 18.68
CA TYR A 247 22.29 19.50 20.02
C TYR A 247 23.42 18.90 20.85
N ALA A 248 24.19 19.78 21.50
CA ALA A 248 25.37 19.38 22.26
C ALA A 248 25.10 18.38 23.41
N THR A 249 23.84 18.19 23.80
CA THR A 249 23.42 17.26 24.85
C THR A 249 22.98 15.90 24.34
N ASN A 250 22.82 15.73 23.02
CA ASN A 250 22.19 14.53 22.45
C ASN A 250 23.22 13.57 21.84
N HIS A 251 24.00 12.92 22.69
CA HIS A 251 25.03 11.98 22.27
C HIS A 251 24.49 10.62 21.83
N ASN A 252 23.27 10.27 22.23
CA ASN A 252 22.67 8.98 21.91
C ASN A 252 22.40 8.84 20.41
N THR A 253 21.76 9.84 19.80
CA THR A 253 21.49 9.83 18.35
C THR A 253 22.79 9.79 17.54
N ASP A 254 23.84 10.49 17.98
CA ASP A 254 25.15 10.43 17.35
C ASP A 254 25.70 9.00 17.31
N GLU A 255 25.65 8.31 18.45
CA GLU A 255 26.15 6.95 18.59
C GLU A 255 25.34 5.96 17.74
N VAL A 256 24.01 6.11 17.67
CA VAL A 256 23.17 5.30 16.77
C VAL A 256 23.58 5.49 15.31
N VAL A 257 23.80 6.73 14.87
CA VAL A 257 24.25 7.00 13.49
C VAL A 257 25.62 6.40 13.22
N ARG A 258 26.58 6.49 14.16
CA ARG A 258 27.91 5.85 14.02
C ARG A 258 27.79 4.34 13.88
N ARG A 259 27.00 3.67 14.74
CA ARG A 259 26.78 2.21 14.69
C ARG A 259 26.15 1.79 13.37
N LEU A 260 25.12 2.52 12.92
CA LEU A 260 24.47 2.24 11.63
C LEU A 260 25.45 2.43 10.47
N ALA A 261 26.20 3.53 10.41
CA ALA A 261 27.13 3.83 9.32
C ALA A 261 28.28 2.82 9.19
N THR A 262 28.65 2.16 10.29
CA THR A 262 29.74 1.18 10.38
C THR A 262 29.25 -0.27 10.35
N SER A 263 27.93 -0.50 10.40
CA SER A 263 27.33 -1.83 10.35
C SER A 263 27.42 -2.44 8.95
N THR A 264 27.56 -3.76 8.88
CA THR A 264 27.43 -4.52 7.63
C THR A 264 26.01 -5.07 7.54
N PRO A 265 25.19 -4.65 6.56
CA PRO A 265 23.86 -5.19 6.36
C PRO A 265 23.92 -6.69 6.07
N SER A 266 22.98 -7.47 6.61
CA SER A 266 22.81 -8.88 6.22
C SER A 266 22.36 -9.04 4.76
N ASP A 267 21.72 -8.01 4.22
CA ASP A 267 21.29 -7.92 2.82
C ASP A 267 22.15 -6.86 2.11
N PRO A 268 23.04 -7.26 1.19
CA PRO A 268 23.96 -6.35 0.52
C PRO A 268 23.25 -5.33 -0.40
N THR A 269 21.96 -5.52 -0.69
CA THR A 269 21.15 -4.58 -1.48
C THR A 269 20.61 -3.42 -0.64
N ARG A 270 20.68 -3.51 0.69
CA ARG A 270 20.18 -2.47 1.61
C ARG A 270 21.29 -1.56 2.09
N SER A 271 20.99 -0.27 2.20
CA SER A 271 21.87 0.68 2.89
C SER A 271 21.99 0.31 4.38
N PRO A 272 23.19 0.40 4.98
CA PRO A 272 23.36 0.23 6.42
C PRO A 272 22.69 1.36 7.23
N LEU A 273 22.53 2.55 6.65
CA LEU A 273 21.79 3.65 7.26
C LEU A 273 20.28 3.43 7.15
N ARG A 274 19.70 2.72 8.14
CA ARG A 274 18.25 2.55 8.33
C ARG A 274 17.62 3.74 9.06
N ILE A 275 17.79 4.94 8.49
CA ILE A 275 17.29 6.19 9.07
C ILE A 275 16.21 6.85 8.20
N LEU A 276 15.42 7.71 8.82
CA LEU A 276 14.54 8.69 8.17
C LEU A 276 14.98 10.09 8.59
N LEU A 277 14.70 11.09 7.75
CA LEU A 277 14.91 12.49 8.10
C LEU A 277 13.56 13.16 8.33
N GLU A 278 13.51 13.98 9.35
CA GLU A 278 12.29 14.61 9.83
C GLU A 278 12.60 15.92 10.56
N THR A 279 11.60 16.78 10.67
CA THR A 279 11.75 18.05 11.38
C THR A 279 11.16 18.05 12.75
N ASP A 280 10.12 17.25 13.00
CA ASP A 280 9.26 17.41 14.16
C ASP A 280 8.87 18.89 14.34
N ALA A 281 8.62 19.59 13.22
CA ALA A 281 8.35 21.02 13.26
C ALA A 281 7.04 21.26 14.03
N PRO A 282 6.98 22.28 14.91
CA PRO A 282 7.91 23.42 14.99
C PRO A 282 9.13 23.26 15.91
N TYR A 283 9.42 22.09 16.46
CA TYR A 283 10.28 21.95 17.64
C TYR A 283 11.79 21.83 17.34
N MET A 284 12.20 20.88 16.51
CA MET A 284 13.60 20.41 16.47
C MET A 284 14.47 21.17 15.46
N ALA A 285 14.53 22.50 15.58
CA ALA A 285 15.33 23.34 14.68
C ALA A 285 16.83 23.00 14.80
N PRO A 286 17.55 22.73 13.69
CA PRO A 286 18.98 22.39 13.73
C PRO A 286 19.84 23.54 14.29
N ALA A 287 20.71 23.23 15.25
CA ALA A 287 21.58 24.19 15.91
C ALA A 287 22.72 24.69 15.02
N ASN A 288 23.19 23.85 14.07
CA ASN A 288 24.21 24.23 13.07
C ASN A 288 23.70 25.33 12.14
N LEU A 289 22.42 25.31 11.73
CA LEU A 289 21.79 26.35 10.94
C LEU A 289 21.77 27.71 11.66
N THR A 290 21.40 27.71 12.94
CA THR A 290 21.23 28.96 13.72
C THR A 290 22.48 29.85 13.64
N ARG A 291 23.67 29.24 13.75
CA ARG A 291 24.96 29.97 13.72
C ARG A 291 25.24 30.56 12.34
N VAL A 292 25.00 29.79 11.28
CA VAL A 292 25.21 30.25 9.90
C VAL A 292 24.27 31.40 9.57
N GLN A 293 23.01 31.32 10.02
CA GLN A 293 22.04 32.38 9.74
C GLN A 293 22.32 33.68 10.48
N GLN A 294 22.80 33.59 11.73
CA GLN A 294 23.29 34.74 12.48
C GLN A 294 24.47 35.43 11.79
N GLN A 295 25.40 34.64 11.23
CA GLN A 295 26.54 35.16 10.46
C GLN A 295 26.09 35.80 9.15
N SER A 296 25.24 35.13 8.37
CA SER A 296 24.73 35.61 7.09
C SER A 296 23.98 36.95 7.22
N LEU A 297 23.20 37.12 8.30
CA LEU A 297 22.41 38.31 8.55
C LEU A 297 23.12 39.37 9.41
N ASN A 298 24.43 39.22 9.65
CA ASN A 298 25.24 40.13 10.48
C ASN A 298 24.65 40.41 11.88
N GLN A 299 23.98 39.43 12.49
CA GLN A 299 23.37 39.56 13.82
C GLN A 299 24.16 38.79 14.88
N LYS A 300 24.78 39.51 15.81
CA LYS A 300 25.38 38.92 17.01
C LYS A 300 24.31 38.69 18.08
N SER A 301 23.61 37.56 18.02
CA SER A 301 22.64 37.17 19.04
C SER A 301 22.87 35.72 19.49
N ASN A 302 22.51 35.39 20.73
CA ASN A 302 22.41 34.00 21.19
C ASN A 302 20.99 33.45 21.00
N ALA A 303 20.14 34.13 20.23
CA ALA A 303 18.76 33.70 20.01
C ALA A 303 18.72 32.44 19.14
N ARG A 304 17.92 31.47 19.58
CA ARG A 304 17.66 30.25 18.80
C ARG A 304 16.67 30.56 17.69
N MET A 305 16.64 29.71 16.66
CA MET A 305 15.62 29.75 15.63
C MET A 305 14.21 29.82 16.26
N PRO A 306 13.31 30.65 15.70
CA PRO A 306 11.99 30.89 16.30
C PRO A 306 11.07 29.67 16.20
N LEU A 307 11.25 28.86 15.16
CA LEU A 307 10.57 27.58 14.92
C LEU A 307 11.39 26.75 13.91
N CYS A 308 11.18 25.43 13.92
CA CYS A 308 11.63 24.52 12.88
C CYS A 308 10.59 24.46 11.74
N HIS A 309 11.03 24.17 10.52
CA HIS A 309 10.13 23.87 9.39
C HIS A 309 10.84 22.96 8.37
N THR A 310 10.08 22.34 7.46
CA THR A 310 10.56 21.28 6.55
C THR A 310 11.80 21.63 5.72
N GLY A 311 11.93 22.87 5.25
CA GLY A 311 13.13 23.36 4.56
C GLY A 311 14.47 23.22 5.32
N MET A 312 14.46 22.86 6.60
CA MET A 312 15.67 22.67 7.41
C MET A 312 16.28 21.26 7.33
N ILE A 313 15.61 20.28 6.72
CA ILE A 313 16.10 18.89 6.58
C ILE A 313 17.53 18.77 6.03
N PRO A 314 17.96 19.56 5.01
CA PRO A 314 19.32 19.47 4.49
C PRO A 314 20.40 19.70 5.57
N TRP A 315 20.13 20.58 6.54
CA TRP A 315 21.05 20.87 7.65
C TRP A 315 21.16 19.72 8.64
N THR A 316 20.07 18.98 8.86
CA THR A 316 20.09 17.71 9.61
C THR A 316 20.91 16.67 8.85
N ALA A 317 20.70 16.52 7.54
CA ALA A 317 21.41 15.55 6.70
C ALA A 317 22.93 15.80 6.65
N GLU A 318 23.36 17.07 6.60
CA GLU A 318 24.79 17.42 6.65
C GLU A 318 25.44 17.01 7.96
N PHE A 319 24.73 17.19 9.07
CA PHE A 319 25.25 16.77 10.37
C PHE A 319 25.31 15.23 10.48
N VAL A 320 24.28 14.52 10.01
CA VAL A 320 24.28 13.05 9.95
C VAL A 320 25.46 12.54 9.13
N ALA A 321 25.75 13.14 7.97
CA ALA A 321 26.90 12.77 7.14
C ALA A 321 28.23 12.97 7.88
N THR A 322 28.35 14.04 8.65
CA THR A 322 29.52 14.31 9.50
C THR A 322 29.72 13.21 10.54
N ILE A 323 28.67 12.87 11.30
CA ILE A 323 28.72 11.80 12.32
C ILE A 323 29.01 10.42 11.71
N ALA A 324 28.41 10.10 10.56
CA ALA A 324 28.63 8.84 9.87
C ALA A 324 30.11 8.69 9.42
N ASN A 325 30.70 9.77 8.91
CA ASN A 325 32.13 9.80 8.55
C ASN A 325 33.05 9.71 9.78
N GLU A 326 32.71 10.38 10.88
CA GLU A 326 33.45 10.24 12.14
C GLU A 326 33.46 8.79 12.64
N GLY A 327 32.31 8.10 12.58
CA GLY A 327 32.21 6.68 12.93
C GLY A 327 33.11 5.79 12.07
N ALA A 328 33.08 5.98 10.75
CA ALA A 328 33.95 5.25 9.81
C ALA A 328 35.45 5.48 10.10
N MET A 329 35.83 6.72 10.45
CA MET A 329 37.20 7.05 10.83
C MET A 329 37.61 6.41 12.18
N GLN A 330 36.72 6.40 13.18
CA GLN A 330 36.98 5.76 14.47
C GLN A 330 37.18 4.24 14.33
N GLN A 331 36.35 3.58 13.52
CA GLN A 331 36.49 2.16 13.22
C GLN A 331 37.84 1.86 12.55
N ALA A 332 38.23 2.69 11.57
CA ALA A 332 39.51 2.58 10.90
C ALA A 332 40.71 2.67 11.85
N ILE A 333 40.68 3.62 12.79
CA ILE A 333 41.74 3.77 13.80
C ILE A 333 41.83 2.50 14.67
N LYS A 334 40.68 1.98 15.10
CA LYS A 334 40.60 0.76 15.93
C LYS A 334 41.12 -0.49 15.20
N GLU A 335 40.85 -0.63 13.91
CA GLU A 335 41.37 -1.73 13.08
C GLU A 335 42.92 -1.69 12.99
N VAL A 336 43.49 -0.50 12.78
CA VAL A 336 44.94 -0.29 12.74
C VAL A 336 45.58 -0.59 14.10
N GLU A 337 45.00 -0.11 15.20
CA GLU A 337 45.49 -0.39 16.56
C GLU A 337 45.42 -1.87 16.92
N THR A 338 44.39 -2.58 16.47
CA THR A 338 44.22 -4.02 16.72
C THR A 338 45.24 -4.83 15.91
N SER A 339 45.46 -4.44 14.65
CA SER A 339 46.47 -5.05 13.76
C SER A 339 47.89 -4.80 14.24
N ALA A 340 48.17 -3.62 14.82
CA ALA A 340 49.47 -3.29 15.42
C ALA A 340 49.76 -4.08 16.72
N LYS A 341 48.72 -4.57 17.40
CA LYS A 341 48.85 -5.40 18.61
C LYS A 341 48.97 -6.90 18.30
N SER A 342 48.49 -7.37 17.15
CA SER A 342 48.69 -8.74 16.65
C SER A 342 50.02 -8.83 15.88
N THR A 343 51.10 -9.17 16.57
CA THR A 343 52.42 -9.41 15.95
C THR A 343 52.43 -10.78 15.26
N GLU A 344 51.94 -10.84 14.02
CA GLU A 344 52.32 -11.90 13.06
C GLU A 344 52.43 -11.30 11.65
N SER A 345 53.58 -11.52 11.02
CA SER A 345 53.95 -10.92 9.75
C SER A 345 53.19 -11.55 8.59
N THR A 346 52.16 -10.88 8.09
CA THR A 346 51.70 -11.04 6.72
C THR A 346 51.48 -9.66 6.12
N ASN A 347 52.37 -9.27 5.20
CA ASN A 347 52.20 -8.14 4.30
C ASN A 347 50.99 -8.39 3.38
N ASN A 348 49.80 -8.08 3.84
CA ASN A 348 48.69 -7.77 2.96
C ASN A 348 48.50 -6.25 3.03
N HIS A 349 48.94 -5.54 2.00
CA HIS A 349 48.46 -4.20 1.72
C HIS A 349 46.95 -4.30 1.48
N THR A 350 46.15 -4.12 2.53
CA THR A 350 44.75 -3.76 2.38
C THR A 350 44.74 -2.32 1.90
N ASP A 351 44.43 -2.14 0.63
CA ASP A 351 44.24 -0.85 -0.02
C ASP A 351 43.20 -0.05 0.77
N THR A 352 43.64 0.97 1.54
CA THR A 352 42.78 1.79 2.40
C THR A 352 41.96 2.82 1.61
N THR A 353 41.92 2.72 0.27
CA THR A 353 41.46 3.79 -0.63
C THR A 353 39.98 3.70 -1.04
N ASP A 354 39.26 2.62 -0.70
CA ASP A 354 37.85 2.42 -1.11
C ASP A 354 36.84 2.55 0.05
N ARG A 355 37.10 3.46 1.02
CA ARG A 355 36.17 3.70 2.12
C ARG A 355 35.06 4.67 1.72
N LYS A 356 33.81 4.26 1.93
CA LYS A 356 32.61 5.05 1.64
C LYS A 356 32.63 6.36 2.43
N VAL A 357 32.68 7.49 1.73
CA VAL A 357 32.48 8.84 2.30
C VAL A 357 31.01 9.21 2.20
N TRP A 358 30.40 9.52 3.34
CA TRP A 358 29.01 9.97 3.42
C TRP A 358 28.90 11.45 3.08
N THR A 359 27.98 11.80 2.18
CA THR A 359 27.65 13.19 1.85
C THR A 359 26.21 13.50 2.26
N ALA A 360 25.88 14.76 2.48
CA ALA A 360 24.50 15.18 2.79
C ALA A 360 23.51 14.72 1.71
N ALA A 361 23.90 14.78 0.43
CA ALA A 361 23.08 14.33 -0.69
C ALA A 361 22.78 12.83 -0.62
N GLU A 362 23.79 12.01 -0.31
CA GLU A 362 23.63 10.56 -0.16
C GLU A 362 22.76 10.20 1.04
N VAL A 363 22.93 10.90 2.17
CA VAL A 363 22.08 10.75 3.36
C VAL A 363 20.62 11.08 3.03
N MET A 364 20.36 12.22 2.38
CA MET A 364 19.01 12.59 1.93
C MET A 364 18.42 11.56 0.97
N ARG A 365 19.24 11.02 0.05
CA ARG A 365 18.80 10.01 -0.91
C ARG A 365 18.37 8.73 -0.21
N ILE A 366 19.19 8.23 0.72
CA ILE A 366 18.89 7.03 1.50
C ILE A 366 17.65 7.24 2.38
N ALA A 367 17.57 8.37 3.09
CA ALA A 367 16.41 8.66 3.93
C ALA A 367 15.11 8.74 3.12
N ARG A 368 15.15 9.33 1.91
CA ARG A 368 14.04 9.32 0.97
C ARG A 368 13.65 7.91 0.53
N ASP A 369 14.63 7.08 0.18
CA ASP A 369 14.38 5.71 -0.29
C ASP A 369 13.80 4.85 0.86
N ASN A 370 14.27 5.05 2.08
CA ASN A 370 13.72 4.47 3.30
C ASN A 370 12.28 4.94 3.59
N ALA A 371 12.02 6.25 3.47
CA ALA A 371 10.69 6.84 3.65
C ALA A 371 9.66 6.22 2.69
N LYS A 372 10.08 6.06 1.43
CA LYS A 372 9.29 5.39 0.39
C LYS A 372 9.01 3.91 0.71
N ALA A 373 9.98 3.19 1.27
CA ALA A 373 9.81 1.79 1.66
C ALA A 373 8.81 1.63 2.82
N ILE A 374 8.90 2.52 3.83
CA ILE A 374 8.14 2.38 5.06
C ILE A 374 6.72 2.96 4.99
N MET A 375 6.54 4.12 4.37
CA MET A 375 5.29 4.87 4.52
C MET A 375 4.20 4.45 3.54
N ALA A 376 4.43 3.46 2.67
CA ALA A 376 3.49 3.15 1.59
C ALA A 376 3.04 4.41 0.81
N MET A 377 3.85 5.50 0.87
CA MET A 377 3.71 6.66 0.01
C MET A 377 3.68 6.06 -1.37
N ARG A 378 2.54 6.15 -2.04
CA ARG A 378 2.36 5.56 -3.37
C ARG A 378 3.46 6.11 -4.24
N ILE A 379 4.54 5.35 -4.37
CA ILE A 379 5.51 5.61 -5.38
C ILE A 379 4.83 5.13 -6.64
N GLU A 380 4.76 6.01 -7.64
CA GLU A 380 4.65 5.59 -9.04
C GLU A 380 5.79 4.62 -9.44
N SER A 381 6.73 4.29 -8.53
CA SER A 381 7.78 3.29 -8.66
C SER A 381 7.36 1.87 -8.23
N ALA A 382 6.21 1.39 -8.68
CA ALA A 382 6.07 -0.06 -8.89
C ALA A 382 7.20 -0.55 -9.84
N THR A 383 7.63 0.30 -10.77
CA THR A 383 8.64 0.04 -11.80
C THR A 383 10.04 -0.32 -11.30
N LYS A 384 10.53 0.23 -10.17
CA LYS A 384 11.93 0.01 -9.72
C LYS A 384 12.15 -1.20 -8.82
N LEU A 385 11.14 -1.56 -8.01
CA LEU A 385 11.13 -2.87 -7.33
C LEU A 385 10.85 -3.99 -8.35
N LEU A 386 10.11 -3.67 -9.43
CA LEU A 386 10.02 -4.54 -10.60
C LEU A 386 11.37 -4.74 -11.28
N GLU A 387 12.22 -3.71 -11.47
CA GLU A 387 13.53 -3.84 -12.17
C GLU A 387 14.50 -4.83 -11.49
N SER A 388 14.61 -4.82 -10.15
CA SER A 388 15.49 -5.76 -9.43
C SER A 388 14.96 -7.21 -9.41
N ALA A 389 13.64 -7.39 -9.40
CA ALA A 389 13.01 -8.71 -9.57
C ALA A 389 12.94 -9.12 -11.06
N LEU A 390 13.02 -8.15 -11.98
CA LEU A 390 13.14 -8.34 -13.41
C LEU A 390 14.53 -8.81 -13.77
N ASP A 391 15.62 -8.46 -13.08
CA ASP A 391 16.97 -8.87 -13.51
C ASP A 391 17.16 -10.40 -13.51
N ASP A 392 16.60 -11.11 -12.51
CA ASP A 392 16.53 -12.59 -12.50
C ASP A 392 15.54 -13.17 -13.54
N TYR A 393 14.58 -12.36 -13.99
CA TYR A 393 13.57 -12.70 -15.00
C TYR A 393 13.99 -12.29 -16.43
N LEU A 394 14.92 -11.34 -16.55
CA LEU A 394 15.50 -10.80 -17.78
C LEU A 394 16.53 -11.77 -18.33
N ASP A 395 17.08 -12.69 -17.54
CA ASP A 395 17.85 -13.82 -18.06
C ASP A 395 16.97 -14.84 -18.80
N VAL A 396 15.70 -14.97 -18.39
CA VAL A 396 14.68 -15.72 -19.16
C VAL A 396 14.25 -14.92 -20.40
N TRP A 397 14.17 -13.59 -20.29
CA TRP A 397 13.82 -12.69 -21.40
C TRP A 397 14.95 -12.58 -22.46
N ARG A 398 16.22 -12.55 -22.05
CA ARG A 398 17.43 -12.58 -22.90
C ARG A 398 17.64 -13.95 -23.57
N ALA A 399 17.15 -15.03 -22.98
CA ALA A 399 17.11 -16.34 -23.65
C ALA A 399 16.08 -16.38 -24.79
N VAL A 400 15.05 -15.53 -24.73
CA VAL A 400 14.02 -15.37 -25.77
C VAL A 400 14.46 -14.36 -26.84
N ASP A 401 15.20 -13.31 -26.47
CA ASP A 401 15.74 -12.32 -27.42
C ASP A 401 16.85 -12.91 -28.34
N ASN A 402 17.49 -14.01 -27.92
CA ASN A 402 18.45 -14.76 -28.76
C ASN A 402 17.77 -15.72 -29.77
N ALA A 403 16.44 -15.80 -29.77
CA ALA A 403 15.65 -16.54 -30.76
C ALA A 403 14.77 -15.52 -31.51
N GLY A 404 15.32 -14.93 -32.58
CA GLY A 404 14.75 -13.87 -33.46
C GLY A 404 13.25 -13.94 -33.78
N ASP A 405 12.58 -12.89 -34.24
CA ASP A 405 13.04 -11.75 -35.04
C ASP A 405 11.98 -10.61 -35.02
N SER A 406 12.39 -9.35 -35.21
CA SER A 406 11.59 -8.15 -35.55
C SER A 406 10.49 -7.62 -34.58
N GLY A 407 10.90 -6.70 -33.70
CA GLY A 407 10.33 -5.36 -33.47
C GLY A 407 8.82 -5.11 -33.41
N ASN A 408 8.32 -4.78 -32.21
CA ASN A 408 7.63 -3.50 -31.95
C ASN A 408 7.40 -3.28 -30.44
N ALA A 409 7.74 -2.07 -29.98
CA ALA A 409 7.64 -1.62 -28.60
C ALA A 409 6.19 -1.46 -28.12
N LEU A 410 5.89 -1.79 -26.86
CA LEU A 410 4.63 -1.46 -26.18
C LEU A 410 4.84 -1.17 -24.68
N HIS A 411 4.04 -0.22 -24.19
CA HIS A 411 4.26 0.66 -23.04
C HIS A 411 4.06 0.06 -21.63
N SER A 412 4.66 0.75 -20.66
CA SER A 412 4.61 0.59 -19.21
C SER A 412 3.19 0.63 -18.61
N GLY A 413 2.76 -0.41 -17.90
CA GLY A 413 1.49 -0.37 -17.14
C GLY A 413 0.97 -1.66 -16.47
N THR A 414 1.77 -2.70 -16.27
CA THR A 414 1.27 -3.99 -15.72
C THR A 414 1.47 -4.09 -14.20
N GLN A 415 0.39 -4.35 -13.44
CA GLN A 415 0.44 -4.65 -12.00
C GLN A 415 0.38 -6.17 -11.79
N ILE A 416 1.47 -6.78 -11.32
CA ILE A 416 1.62 -8.23 -11.04
C ILE A 416 1.63 -8.44 -9.52
N SER A 417 0.72 -9.27 -9.00
CA SER A 417 0.71 -9.72 -7.60
C SER A 417 1.08 -11.21 -7.54
N LEU A 418 2.10 -11.55 -6.74
CA LEU A 418 2.55 -12.90 -6.41
C LEU A 418 2.46 -13.09 -4.89
N ASP A 419 1.53 -13.90 -4.42
CA ASP A 419 1.45 -14.31 -3.02
C ASP A 419 2.17 -15.66 -2.84
N GLY A 420 3.22 -15.65 -2.01
CA GLY A 420 3.97 -16.83 -1.59
C GLY A 420 3.93 -17.03 -0.07
N ILE A 421 3.08 -17.96 0.37
CA ILE A 421 3.24 -18.92 1.49
C ILE A 421 3.95 -18.41 2.77
N SER A 422 3.16 -18.12 3.80
CA SER A 422 3.28 -18.79 5.10
C SER A 422 1.97 -18.64 5.89
N GLU A 423 1.55 -19.72 6.55
CA GLU A 423 0.35 -19.80 7.36
C GLU A 423 0.44 -18.86 8.57
N GLY A 424 -0.69 -18.20 8.88
CA GLY A 424 -0.87 -17.45 10.11
C GLY A 424 -1.17 -15.97 9.86
N THR A 425 -2.44 -15.60 10.07
CA THR A 425 -3.01 -14.24 10.03
C THR A 425 -3.25 -13.64 8.64
N CYS A 426 -4.44 -13.94 8.11
CA CYS A 426 -4.99 -13.38 6.88
C CYS A 426 -5.29 -11.87 7.05
N PRO A 427 -4.65 -10.96 6.29
CA PRO A 427 -4.94 -9.53 6.33
C PRO A 427 -6.30 -9.23 5.70
N ARG A 428 -7.15 -8.49 6.42
CA ARG A 428 -8.57 -8.18 6.11
C ARG A 428 -8.86 -7.33 4.88
N HIS A 429 -7.93 -7.17 3.92
CA HIS A 429 -8.19 -6.38 2.70
C HIS A 429 -8.72 -7.18 1.49
N LEU A 430 -9.17 -8.41 1.70
CA LEU A 430 -9.77 -9.26 0.66
C LEU A 430 -11.14 -9.88 1.04
N VAL A 431 -11.82 -9.36 2.07
CA VAL A 431 -13.15 -9.84 2.51
C VAL A 431 -14.31 -9.16 1.75
N GLU A 432 -14.06 -8.27 0.79
CA GLU A 432 -15.13 -7.71 -0.05
C GLU A 432 -15.51 -8.58 -1.26
N TRP A 433 -15.01 -9.82 -1.35
CA TRP A 433 -15.50 -10.71 -2.39
C TRP A 433 -16.80 -11.43 -2.03
N VAL A 434 -17.00 -11.91 -0.80
CA VAL A 434 -18.22 -12.70 -0.49
C VAL A 434 -18.60 -12.83 1.00
N ASP A 435 -18.50 -11.78 1.82
CA ASP A 435 -19.22 -11.68 3.11
C ASP A 435 -20.13 -10.45 3.15
N SER A 436 -21.06 -10.39 2.19
CA SER A 436 -22.34 -9.76 2.53
C SER A 436 -23.16 -10.84 3.21
N ASP A 437 -23.40 -10.63 4.50
CA ASP A 437 -24.53 -11.20 5.20
C ASP A 437 -25.72 -11.16 4.24
N ALA A 438 -26.15 -12.32 3.72
CA ALA A 438 -27.00 -12.36 2.55
C ALA A 438 -28.45 -11.91 2.83
N SER A 439 -28.68 -11.26 3.98
CA SER A 439 -29.76 -10.31 4.22
C SER A 439 -29.74 -9.07 3.32
N THR A 440 -28.64 -8.77 2.61
CA THR A 440 -28.53 -7.55 1.79
C THR A 440 -28.17 -7.81 0.32
N LEU A 441 -29.00 -8.59 -0.38
CA LEU A 441 -29.11 -8.52 -1.85
C LEU A 441 -29.70 -7.14 -2.26
N PRO A 442 -29.46 -6.62 -3.48
CA PRO A 442 -29.31 -5.20 -3.76
C PRO A 442 -30.54 -4.40 -3.33
N LEU A 443 -30.30 -3.63 -2.29
CA LEU A 443 -31.19 -2.62 -1.76
C LEU A 443 -31.06 -1.32 -2.55
N HIS A 444 -30.02 -1.05 -3.35
CA HIS A 444 -29.72 0.29 -3.86
C HIS A 444 -30.87 1.02 -4.59
N ALA A 445 -31.33 0.58 -5.78
CA ALA A 445 -32.40 1.28 -6.51
C ALA A 445 -33.77 1.21 -5.79
N ASN A 446 -34.07 0.07 -5.18
CA ASN A 446 -35.32 -0.13 -4.44
C ASN A 446 -35.36 0.69 -3.14
N THR A 447 -34.24 0.86 -2.45
CA THR A 447 -34.09 1.67 -1.23
C THR A 447 -34.11 3.13 -1.58
N LEU A 448 -33.41 3.55 -2.65
CA LEU A 448 -33.52 4.91 -3.18
C LEU A 448 -34.99 5.26 -3.48
N SER A 449 -35.77 4.33 -4.05
CA SER A 449 -37.21 4.56 -4.31
C SER A 449 -38.07 4.74 -3.04
N ARG A 450 -37.56 4.32 -1.88
CA ARG A 450 -38.22 4.38 -0.57
C ARG A 450 -37.78 5.59 0.28
N VAL A 451 -36.72 6.32 -0.09
CA VAL A 451 -36.20 7.47 0.67
C VAL A 451 -37.21 8.62 0.75
N CYS A 452 -37.60 9.18 -0.40
CA CYS A 452 -38.60 10.25 -0.46
C CYS A 452 -39.21 10.34 -1.88
N THR A 453 -40.26 11.15 -2.06
CA THR A 453 -40.95 11.30 -3.36
C THR A 453 -40.02 11.73 -4.49
N ARG A 454 -39.02 12.58 -4.20
CA ARG A 454 -38.01 13.01 -5.19
C ARG A 454 -37.17 11.83 -5.67
N TRP A 455 -36.62 11.03 -4.75
CA TRP A 455 -35.83 9.85 -5.10
C TRP A 455 -36.67 8.76 -5.76
N ARG A 456 -37.94 8.61 -5.38
CA ARG A 456 -38.88 7.72 -6.08
C ARG A 456 -39.08 8.13 -7.54
N ARG A 457 -39.17 9.44 -7.82
CA ARG A 457 -39.28 9.95 -9.19
C ARG A 457 -37.98 9.79 -9.99
N ILE A 458 -36.83 10.00 -9.37
CA ILE A 458 -35.51 9.78 -10.01
C ILE A 458 -35.33 8.31 -10.36
N THR A 459 -35.61 7.41 -9.41
CA THR A 459 -35.50 5.96 -9.62
C THR A 459 -36.51 5.44 -10.63
N ALA A 460 -37.74 5.95 -10.66
CA ALA A 460 -38.74 5.56 -11.66
C ALA A 460 -38.36 5.99 -13.09
N ASN A 461 -37.65 7.11 -13.26
CA ASN A 461 -37.31 7.67 -14.58
C ASN A 461 -35.88 7.35 -15.04
N SER A 462 -35.11 6.58 -14.28
CA SER A 462 -33.71 6.27 -14.61
C SER A 462 -33.50 4.78 -14.80
N SER A 463 -33.61 4.31 -16.05
CA SER A 463 -33.39 2.91 -16.44
C SER A 463 -32.01 2.38 -16.06
N ARG A 464 -30.98 3.25 -16.02
CA ARG A 464 -29.61 2.89 -15.65
C ARG A 464 -29.46 2.42 -14.20
N LEU A 465 -30.36 2.82 -13.30
CA LEU A 465 -30.30 2.38 -11.90
C LEU A 465 -30.78 0.93 -11.73
N TRP A 466 -31.41 0.34 -12.75
CA TRP A 466 -32.02 -0.99 -12.70
C TRP A 466 -31.21 -2.05 -13.45
N THR A 467 -30.01 -1.73 -13.96
CA THR A 467 -29.21 -2.64 -14.81
C THR A 467 -28.61 -3.81 -14.04
N ARG A 468 -28.47 -3.71 -12.72
CA ARG A 468 -27.91 -4.79 -11.89
C ARG A 468 -29.00 -5.74 -11.38
N ILE A 469 -28.84 -7.02 -11.67
CA ILE A 469 -29.74 -8.11 -11.30
C ILE A 469 -28.97 -9.13 -10.48
N ASP A 470 -29.24 -9.18 -9.17
CA ASP A 470 -28.65 -10.19 -8.29
C ASP A 470 -29.72 -11.24 -7.91
N LEU A 471 -29.41 -12.52 -8.13
CA LEU A 471 -30.30 -13.67 -7.93
C LEU A 471 -29.70 -14.65 -6.92
N SER A 472 -30.56 -15.36 -6.18
CA SER A 472 -30.16 -16.42 -5.25
C SER A 472 -30.98 -17.69 -5.45
N ILE A 473 -30.35 -18.84 -5.29
CA ILE A 473 -30.85 -20.15 -5.72
C ILE A 473 -31.55 -20.92 -4.61
N HIS A 474 -31.24 -20.66 -3.34
CA HIS A 474 -31.74 -21.46 -2.22
C HIS A 474 -33.16 -21.15 -1.77
N ARG A 475 -33.89 -20.31 -2.50
CA ARG A 475 -35.30 -20.03 -2.22
C ARG A 475 -36.15 -20.26 -3.45
N PRO A 476 -36.44 -21.52 -3.83
CA PRO A 476 -37.49 -21.83 -4.80
C PRO A 476 -38.90 -21.33 -4.39
N TYR A 477 -39.04 -20.68 -3.23
CA TYR A 477 -40.30 -20.11 -2.71
C TYR A 477 -40.35 -18.58 -2.63
N ASP A 478 -39.31 -17.85 -3.08
CA ASP A 478 -39.39 -16.38 -3.16
C ASP A 478 -39.61 -15.95 -4.62
N ASP A 479 -40.84 -16.15 -5.13
CA ASP A 479 -41.35 -15.48 -6.34
C ASP A 479 -41.08 -13.96 -6.31
N GLN A 480 -40.89 -13.39 -5.12
CA GLN A 480 -40.57 -11.99 -4.91
C GLN A 480 -39.22 -11.56 -5.51
N PHE A 481 -38.16 -12.39 -5.46
CA PHE A 481 -36.86 -12.01 -6.06
C PHE A 481 -36.94 -12.03 -7.57
N LEU A 482 -37.55 -13.08 -8.13
CA LEU A 482 -37.76 -13.18 -9.57
C LEU A 482 -38.69 -12.06 -10.06
N SER A 483 -39.81 -11.81 -9.37
CA SER A 483 -40.72 -10.69 -9.68
C SER A 483 -40.00 -9.33 -9.65
N ARG A 484 -39.12 -9.11 -8.67
CA ARG A 484 -38.31 -7.89 -8.60
C ARG A 484 -37.31 -7.80 -9.75
N ALA A 485 -36.68 -8.90 -10.13
CA ALA A 485 -35.78 -8.96 -11.28
C ALA A 485 -36.55 -8.67 -12.57
N THR A 486 -37.73 -9.26 -12.78
CA THR A 486 -38.62 -8.99 -13.91
C THR A 486 -39.01 -7.51 -14.00
N VAL A 487 -39.40 -6.89 -12.88
CA VAL A 487 -39.70 -5.44 -12.83
C VAL A 487 -38.46 -4.58 -13.11
N SER A 488 -37.29 -5.02 -12.70
CA SER A 488 -36.04 -4.31 -12.98
C SER A 488 -35.74 -4.36 -14.48
N VAL A 489 -35.78 -5.55 -15.08
CA VAL A 489 -35.60 -5.76 -16.52
C VAL A 489 -36.61 -4.95 -17.34
N SER A 490 -37.89 -4.91 -16.94
CA SER A 490 -38.90 -4.11 -17.65
C SER A 490 -38.60 -2.60 -17.62
N LYS A 491 -37.91 -2.10 -16.60
CA LYS A 491 -37.49 -0.69 -16.50
C LYS A 491 -36.19 -0.39 -17.25
N VAL A 492 -35.33 -1.39 -17.40
CA VAL A 492 -34.07 -1.29 -18.15
C VAL A 492 -34.33 -1.18 -19.65
N GLY A 493 -35.32 -1.92 -20.17
CA GLY A 493 -35.64 -1.96 -21.59
C GLY A 493 -34.62 -2.76 -22.38
N THR A 494 -33.75 -2.08 -23.13
CA THR A 494 -32.70 -2.67 -23.99
C THR A 494 -31.28 -2.36 -23.53
N LEU A 495 -31.11 -1.69 -22.38
CA LEU A 495 -29.78 -1.39 -21.86
C LEU A 495 -29.07 -2.67 -21.38
N PRO A 496 -27.73 -2.73 -21.46
CA PRO A 496 -27.01 -3.91 -21.01
C PRO A 496 -27.17 -4.16 -19.50
N LEU A 497 -27.25 -5.44 -19.13
CA LEU A 497 -27.50 -5.93 -17.78
C LEU A 497 -26.24 -6.49 -17.12
N ASP A 498 -26.10 -6.24 -15.82
CA ASP A 498 -25.09 -6.88 -14.97
C ASP A 498 -25.78 -7.93 -14.09
N VAL A 499 -25.50 -9.20 -14.35
CA VAL A 499 -26.20 -10.31 -13.68
C VAL A 499 -25.26 -11.05 -12.75
N GLN A 500 -25.66 -11.20 -11.49
CA GLN A 500 -24.91 -11.98 -10.49
C GLN A 500 -25.79 -13.04 -9.83
N LEU A 501 -25.32 -14.28 -9.82
CA LEU A 501 -25.96 -15.42 -9.20
C LEU A 501 -25.14 -15.86 -7.99
N ILE A 502 -25.75 -15.85 -6.80
CA ILE A 502 -25.06 -16.13 -5.53
C ILE A 502 -25.77 -17.25 -4.76
N GLU A 503 -25.03 -18.33 -4.50
CA GLU A 503 -25.40 -19.37 -3.54
C GLU A 503 -25.08 -18.93 -2.10
N ARG A 504 -26.06 -18.98 -1.19
CA ARG A 504 -25.82 -18.71 0.25
C ARG A 504 -25.36 -19.99 0.95
N VAL A 505 -24.20 -19.94 1.58
CA VAL A 505 -23.56 -21.12 2.20
C VAL A 505 -24.16 -21.46 3.57
N ASP A 506 -25.10 -20.66 4.08
CA ASP A 506 -25.59 -20.69 5.47
C ASP A 506 -26.73 -21.68 5.75
N ARG A 507 -27.26 -22.40 4.74
CA ARG A 507 -28.28 -23.44 4.96
C ARG A 507 -28.10 -24.68 4.06
N PRO A 508 -28.27 -25.89 4.59
CA PRO A 508 -28.15 -27.13 3.82
C PRO A 508 -29.38 -27.30 2.91
N TRP A 509 -29.36 -26.72 1.72
CA TRP A 509 -30.30 -27.10 0.68
C TRP A 509 -29.81 -28.40 0.02
N ARG A 510 -30.66 -29.43 0.06
CA ARG A 510 -30.46 -30.73 -0.61
C ARG A 510 -31.64 -31.00 -1.53
N PRO A 511 -31.59 -30.62 -2.81
CA PRO A 511 -32.40 -31.29 -3.79
C PRO A 511 -31.68 -32.57 -4.22
N ASN A 512 -32.46 -33.62 -4.49
CA ASN A 512 -31.99 -34.75 -5.30
C ASN A 512 -32.14 -34.46 -6.81
N ALA A 513 -32.45 -33.21 -7.19
CA ALA A 513 -32.78 -32.79 -8.55
C ALA A 513 -31.88 -31.62 -9.03
N PRO A 514 -31.53 -31.55 -10.33
CA PRO A 514 -30.83 -30.42 -10.94
C PRO A 514 -31.61 -29.11 -10.82
N LEU A 515 -30.91 -27.98 -10.83
CA LEU A 515 -31.45 -26.61 -10.72
C LEU A 515 -32.55 -26.32 -11.77
N HIS A 516 -32.47 -27.00 -12.91
CA HIS A 516 -33.35 -26.86 -14.07
C HIS A 516 -34.71 -27.54 -13.95
N ALA A 517 -34.86 -28.47 -13.01
CA ALA A 517 -36.09 -29.24 -12.90
C ALA A 517 -37.20 -28.48 -12.13
N GLU A 518 -36.84 -27.51 -11.27
CA GLU A 518 -37.80 -26.92 -10.31
C GLU A 518 -37.72 -25.38 -10.16
N SER A 519 -36.84 -24.67 -10.90
CA SER A 519 -36.64 -23.21 -10.74
C SER A 519 -36.95 -22.39 -11.99
N ASN A 520 -37.74 -21.32 -11.84
CA ASN A 520 -38.00 -20.32 -12.88
C ASN A 520 -36.80 -19.37 -13.16
N ILE A 521 -35.69 -19.54 -12.44
CA ILE A 521 -34.49 -18.70 -12.59
C ILE A 521 -33.78 -18.96 -13.93
N LEU A 522 -33.62 -20.22 -14.35
CA LEU A 522 -32.95 -20.51 -15.61
C LEU A 522 -33.72 -19.91 -16.81
N PRO A 523 -35.03 -20.19 -17.00
CA PRO A 523 -35.79 -19.59 -18.11
C PRO A 523 -35.71 -18.06 -18.12
N PHE A 524 -35.70 -17.43 -16.94
CA PHE A 524 -35.52 -15.99 -16.82
C PHE A 524 -34.12 -15.54 -17.26
N CYS A 525 -33.05 -16.16 -16.76
CA CYS A 525 -31.68 -15.84 -17.17
C CYS A 525 -31.47 -16.01 -18.67
N VAL A 526 -31.99 -17.11 -19.25
CA VAL A 526 -31.98 -17.34 -20.70
C VAL A 526 -32.72 -16.23 -21.45
N SER A 527 -33.87 -15.76 -20.95
CA SER A 527 -34.63 -14.68 -21.59
C SER A 527 -33.90 -13.33 -21.62
N ILE A 528 -32.98 -13.09 -20.67
CA ILE A 528 -32.21 -11.84 -20.57
C ILE A 528 -30.75 -11.97 -21.03
N ALA A 529 -30.30 -13.20 -21.35
CA ALA A 529 -28.94 -13.49 -21.81
C ALA A 529 -28.50 -12.61 -23.00
N PRO A 530 -29.38 -12.29 -23.99
CA PRO A 530 -29.00 -11.39 -25.08
C PRO A 530 -28.67 -9.95 -24.65
N GLN A 531 -28.94 -9.54 -23.41
CA GLN A 531 -28.61 -8.21 -22.89
C GLN A 531 -27.48 -8.23 -21.85
N MET A 532 -26.93 -9.40 -21.50
CA MET A 532 -25.94 -9.52 -20.43
C MET A 532 -24.59 -8.93 -20.82
N ARG A 533 -24.20 -7.84 -20.17
CA ARG A 533 -22.86 -7.26 -20.21
C ARG A 533 -21.90 -7.91 -19.22
N SER A 534 -22.40 -8.28 -18.04
CA SER A 534 -21.60 -9.02 -17.07
C SER A 534 -22.35 -10.24 -16.55
N LEU A 535 -21.65 -11.37 -16.43
CA LEU A 535 -22.16 -12.57 -15.79
C LEU A 535 -21.25 -12.97 -14.62
N GLY A 536 -21.81 -13.00 -13.43
CA GLY A 536 -21.17 -13.49 -12.22
C GLY A 536 -21.88 -14.72 -11.66
N VAL A 537 -21.18 -15.83 -11.46
CA VAL A 537 -21.72 -17.04 -10.83
C VAL A 537 -20.81 -17.44 -9.67
N ILE A 538 -21.34 -17.34 -8.45
CA ILE A 538 -20.65 -17.70 -7.21
C ILE A 538 -21.47 -18.76 -6.50
N CYS A 539 -20.95 -19.98 -6.43
CA CYS A 539 -21.69 -21.13 -5.92
C CYS A 539 -20.83 -22.08 -5.08
N GLY A 540 -21.48 -23.02 -4.41
CA GLY A 540 -20.88 -24.00 -3.50
C GLY A 540 -20.52 -25.32 -4.17
N SER A 541 -20.38 -26.38 -3.36
CA SER A 541 -20.10 -27.75 -3.80
C SER A 541 -21.16 -28.29 -4.78
N ARG A 542 -20.76 -29.12 -5.77
CA ARG A 542 -21.59 -29.73 -6.85
C ARG A 542 -21.93 -28.79 -8.01
N PHE A 543 -20.91 -28.06 -8.46
CA PHE A 543 -21.00 -27.17 -9.62
C PHE A 543 -21.46 -27.91 -10.88
N LYS A 544 -20.86 -29.06 -11.18
CA LYS A 544 -21.11 -29.79 -12.43
C LYS A 544 -22.56 -30.22 -12.57
N GLU A 545 -23.17 -30.73 -11.51
CA GLU A 545 -24.53 -31.28 -11.53
C GLU A 545 -25.61 -30.21 -11.56
N HIS A 546 -25.37 -29.04 -10.94
CA HIS A 546 -26.39 -28.02 -10.74
C HIS A 546 -26.17 -26.74 -11.55
N TYR A 547 -24.92 -26.34 -11.76
CA TYR A 547 -24.54 -25.07 -12.37
C TYR A 547 -23.93 -25.23 -13.76
N GLY A 548 -23.38 -26.41 -14.08
CA GLY A 548 -22.87 -26.75 -15.41
C GLY A 548 -23.90 -26.47 -16.52
N PRO A 549 -25.09 -27.11 -16.49
CA PRO A 549 -26.08 -26.86 -17.53
C PRO A 549 -26.69 -25.45 -17.45
N PHE A 550 -26.62 -24.77 -16.29
CA PHE A 550 -27.04 -23.36 -16.20
C PHE A 550 -26.11 -22.45 -16.98
N LEU A 551 -24.78 -22.62 -16.81
CA LEU A 551 -23.80 -21.90 -17.59
C LEU A 551 -23.95 -22.22 -19.07
N ASP A 552 -24.18 -23.48 -19.42
CA ASP A 552 -24.36 -23.92 -20.79
C ASP A 552 -25.53 -23.19 -21.48
N ASP A 553 -26.73 -23.27 -20.90
CA ASP A 553 -27.92 -22.62 -21.44
C ASP A 553 -27.81 -21.08 -21.43
N CYS A 554 -27.26 -20.49 -20.38
CA CYS A 554 -27.12 -19.03 -20.31
C CYS A 554 -26.11 -18.49 -21.33
N LEU A 555 -24.92 -19.11 -21.42
CA LEU A 555 -23.90 -18.69 -22.37
C LEU A 555 -24.35 -18.95 -23.80
N ALA A 556 -25.00 -20.08 -24.09
CA ALA A 556 -25.53 -20.38 -25.42
C ALA A 556 -26.57 -19.37 -25.93
N ASN A 557 -27.22 -18.63 -25.03
CA ASN A 557 -28.19 -17.58 -25.35
C ASN A 557 -27.62 -16.15 -25.22
N CYS A 558 -26.36 -16.00 -24.82
CA CYS A 558 -25.69 -14.70 -24.85
C CYS A 558 -25.38 -14.29 -26.29
N VAL A 559 -25.27 -12.99 -26.53
CA VAL A 559 -24.93 -12.46 -27.86
C VAL A 559 -23.45 -12.03 -27.87
N PRO A 560 -22.63 -12.56 -28.80
CA PRO A 560 -21.24 -12.13 -28.98
C PRO A 560 -21.13 -10.61 -29.15
N GLY A 561 -20.19 -10.00 -28.44
CA GLY A 561 -19.95 -8.55 -28.47
C GLY A 561 -20.59 -7.76 -27.32
N ILE A 562 -21.45 -8.37 -26.49
CA ILE A 562 -22.10 -7.68 -25.36
C ILE A 562 -21.42 -7.99 -24.03
N LEU A 563 -21.04 -9.25 -23.80
CA LEU A 563 -20.41 -9.69 -22.56
C LEU A 563 -18.98 -9.11 -22.46
N THR A 564 -18.76 -8.21 -21.51
CA THR A 564 -17.44 -7.59 -21.25
C THR A 564 -16.82 -8.04 -19.92
N MET A 565 -17.59 -8.70 -19.05
CA MET A 565 -17.10 -9.20 -17.76
C MET A 565 -17.65 -10.59 -17.44
N LEU A 566 -16.75 -11.51 -17.11
CA LEU A 566 -17.09 -12.85 -16.65
C LEU A 566 -16.44 -13.15 -15.31
N ASN A 567 -17.25 -13.59 -14.35
CA ASN A 567 -16.81 -13.94 -13.01
C ASN A 567 -17.37 -15.30 -12.60
N LEU A 568 -16.51 -16.31 -12.48
CA LEU A 568 -16.88 -17.66 -12.08
C LEU A 568 -16.09 -18.07 -10.84
N ALA A 569 -16.81 -18.46 -9.77
CA ALA A 569 -16.18 -18.87 -8.52
C ALA A 569 -16.92 -20.04 -7.85
N ILE A 570 -16.16 -21.06 -7.48
CA ILE A 570 -16.63 -22.20 -6.67
C ILE A 570 -16.11 -22.05 -5.24
N ARG A 571 -17.00 -22.06 -4.25
CA ARG A 571 -16.69 -21.86 -2.83
C ARG A 571 -16.79 -23.15 -2.02
N PRO A 572 -15.89 -23.35 -1.03
CA PRO A 572 -16.03 -24.43 -0.06
C PRO A 572 -17.20 -24.16 0.91
N LYS A 573 -17.90 -25.22 1.34
CA LYS A 573 -18.90 -25.13 2.43
C LYS A 573 -18.17 -24.96 3.77
N VAL A 574 -18.59 -23.96 4.55
CA VAL A 574 -17.97 -23.58 5.84
C VAL A 574 -18.14 -24.67 6.91
N ASP A 575 -19.21 -25.46 6.85
CA ASP A 575 -19.67 -26.25 8.00
C ASP A 575 -18.99 -27.62 8.19
N ASN A 576 -18.16 -28.10 7.25
CA ASN A 576 -17.45 -29.37 7.44
C ASN A 576 -16.20 -29.57 6.54
N PRO A 577 -15.05 -28.97 6.88
CA PRO A 577 -13.81 -29.13 6.12
C PRO A 577 -13.27 -30.57 6.07
N GLN A 578 -13.74 -31.48 6.93
CA GLN A 578 -13.28 -32.89 6.96
C GLN A 578 -14.14 -33.84 6.10
N LYS A 579 -15.34 -33.44 5.66
CA LYS A 579 -16.24 -34.29 4.84
C LYS A 579 -16.32 -33.91 3.37
N SER A 580 -15.67 -32.83 2.96
CA SER A 580 -15.72 -32.32 1.60
C SER A 580 -14.69 -32.99 0.69
N ARG A 581 -14.92 -34.27 0.40
CA ARG A 581 -14.20 -35.01 -0.66
C ARG A 581 -14.67 -34.64 -2.08
N GLU A 582 -15.47 -33.57 -2.22
CA GLU A 582 -16.10 -33.08 -3.47
C GLU A 582 -15.62 -31.64 -3.80
N PHE A 583 -14.33 -31.35 -3.64
CA PHE A 583 -13.74 -30.04 -3.95
C PHE A 583 -12.88 -30.14 -5.21
N ASP A 584 -13.58 -30.06 -6.32
CA ASP A 584 -13.04 -30.32 -7.63
C ASP A 584 -12.66 -29.00 -8.30
N ASN A 585 -11.42 -28.89 -8.78
CA ASN A 585 -11.07 -27.82 -9.72
C ASN A 585 -11.66 -28.18 -11.08
N TYR A 586 -12.38 -27.26 -11.72
CA TYR A 586 -12.97 -27.52 -13.04
C TYR A 586 -12.23 -26.79 -14.15
N ILE A 587 -12.06 -27.45 -15.29
CA ILE A 587 -11.67 -26.82 -16.55
C ILE A 587 -12.87 -26.93 -17.50
N ILE A 588 -13.31 -25.80 -18.03
CA ILE A 588 -14.39 -25.73 -19.01
C ILE A 588 -13.88 -26.29 -20.35
N ALA A 589 -14.63 -27.24 -20.89
CA ALA A 589 -14.45 -27.75 -22.23
C ALA A 589 -15.77 -27.62 -23.00
N THR A 590 -15.68 -27.32 -24.30
CA THR A 590 -16.83 -27.08 -25.17
C THR A 590 -16.91 -28.15 -26.25
N THR A 591 -18.08 -28.33 -26.88
CA THR A 591 -18.25 -29.29 -27.96
C THR A 591 -17.40 -28.91 -29.17
N GLY A 592 -16.67 -29.89 -29.72
CA GLY A 592 -15.80 -29.70 -30.88
C GLY A 592 -14.41 -29.10 -30.62
N SER A 593 -14.03 -28.85 -29.36
CA SER A 593 -12.70 -28.34 -28.99
C SER A 593 -11.56 -29.34 -29.26
N GLY A 594 -11.84 -30.65 -29.25
CA GLY A 594 -10.83 -31.71 -29.46
C GLY A 594 -9.81 -31.87 -28.32
N ASP A 595 -9.87 -30.99 -27.31
CA ASP A 595 -8.93 -30.97 -26.19
C ASP A 595 -9.21 -32.11 -25.22
N THR A 596 -8.27 -33.04 -25.14
CA THR A 596 -8.23 -34.06 -24.08
C THR A 596 -7.18 -33.64 -23.07
N PHE A 597 -7.64 -33.23 -21.87
CA PHE A 597 -6.73 -32.83 -20.81
C PHE A 597 -6.07 -34.07 -20.19
N HIS A 598 -4.74 -34.17 -20.25
CA HIS A 598 -4.00 -35.14 -19.45
C HIS A 598 -3.84 -34.60 -18.01
N THR A 599 -4.78 -34.92 -17.13
CA THR A 599 -4.63 -34.57 -15.70
C THR A 599 -3.58 -35.49 -15.08
N ARG A 600 -2.47 -34.93 -14.58
CA ARG A 600 -1.46 -35.67 -13.79
C ARG A 600 -1.95 -36.00 -12.38
N THR A 601 -3.11 -35.49 -11.98
CA THR A 601 -3.64 -35.56 -10.60
C THR A 601 -5.13 -35.93 -10.60
N SER A 602 -5.55 -36.70 -9.60
CA SER A 602 -6.89 -37.29 -9.47
C SER A 602 -8.01 -36.32 -9.04
N ARG A 603 -7.79 -35.00 -9.06
CA ARG A 603 -8.71 -33.98 -8.49
C ARG A 603 -8.97 -32.73 -9.37
N VAL A 604 -8.68 -32.80 -10.67
CA VAL A 604 -9.09 -31.78 -11.67
C VAL A 604 -10.10 -32.43 -12.63
N TYR A 605 -11.25 -31.78 -12.83
CA TYR A 605 -12.38 -32.32 -13.56
C TYR A 605 -12.70 -31.48 -14.78
N GLN A 606 -13.05 -32.15 -15.87
CA GLN A 606 -13.56 -31.48 -17.06
C GLN A 606 -15.05 -31.18 -16.88
N LEU A 607 -15.42 -29.91 -17.01
CA LEU A 607 -16.80 -29.45 -17.13
C LEU A 607 -17.11 -29.31 -18.61
N GLN A 608 -17.81 -30.31 -19.16
CA GLN A 608 -18.26 -30.26 -20.55
C GLN A 608 -19.51 -29.37 -20.64
N LEU A 609 -19.44 -28.33 -21.47
CA LEU A 609 -20.56 -27.52 -21.93
C LEU A 609 -20.93 -27.95 -23.35
N GLU A 610 -22.22 -28.01 -23.68
CA GLU A 610 -22.72 -28.39 -25.00
C GLU A 610 -22.64 -27.24 -26.02
N ILE A 611 -22.46 -25.99 -25.56
CA ILE A 611 -22.16 -24.84 -26.41
C ILE A 611 -21.00 -25.11 -27.38
N SER A 612 -21.17 -24.71 -28.64
CA SER A 612 -20.11 -24.90 -29.65
C SER A 612 -18.88 -24.06 -29.31
N HIS A 613 -17.69 -24.65 -29.53
CA HIS A 613 -16.42 -23.97 -29.25
C HIS A 613 -16.32 -22.59 -29.91
N ALA A 614 -16.68 -22.49 -31.21
CA ALA A 614 -16.62 -21.23 -31.94
C ALA A 614 -17.55 -20.15 -31.35
N HIS A 615 -18.74 -20.53 -30.87
CA HIS A 615 -19.64 -19.59 -30.24
C HIS A 615 -19.13 -19.15 -28.87
N PHE A 616 -18.62 -20.09 -28.06
CA PHE A 616 -18.01 -19.80 -26.77
C PHE A 616 -16.84 -18.82 -26.89
N GLU A 617 -15.91 -19.04 -27.82
CA GLU A 617 -14.80 -18.12 -28.08
C GLU A 617 -15.31 -16.74 -28.55
N ALA A 618 -16.30 -16.70 -29.45
CA ALA A 618 -16.88 -15.44 -29.91
C ALA A 618 -17.56 -14.63 -28.79
N LEU A 619 -18.14 -15.32 -27.78
CA LEU A 619 -18.74 -14.69 -26.61
C LEU A 619 -17.69 -14.10 -25.66
N LEU A 620 -16.54 -14.76 -25.51
CA LEU A 620 -15.53 -14.38 -24.54
C LEU A 620 -14.47 -13.42 -25.09
N ARG A 621 -14.29 -13.38 -26.41
CA ARG A 621 -13.38 -12.44 -27.08
C ARG A 621 -13.56 -10.96 -26.71
N PRO A 622 -14.77 -10.42 -26.45
CA PRO A 622 -14.98 -9.04 -25.99
C PRO A 622 -14.82 -8.84 -24.48
N VAL A 623 -14.60 -9.92 -23.71
CA VAL A 623 -14.43 -9.84 -22.26
C VAL A 623 -13.11 -9.12 -21.97
N THR A 624 -13.18 -8.07 -21.14
CA THR A 624 -12.00 -7.33 -20.67
C THR A 624 -11.71 -7.60 -19.19
N VAL A 625 -12.69 -8.14 -18.46
CA VAL A 625 -12.55 -8.50 -17.04
C VAL A 625 -12.89 -9.97 -16.84
N LEU A 626 -11.87 -10.79 -16.58
CA LEU A 626 -12.01 -12.23 -16.37
C LEU A 626 -11.56 -12.62 -14.96
N ARG A 627 -12.48 -13.22 -14.19
CA ARG A 627 -12.22 -13.60 -12.80
C ARG A 627 -12.64 -15.05 -12.56
N LEU A 628 -11.67 -15.88 -12.19
CA LEU A 628 -11.80 -17.33 -12.13
C LEU A 628 -11.24 -17.86 -10.80
N CYS A 629 -12.05 -18.64 -10.08
CA CYS A 629 -11.67 -19.25 -8.80
C CYS A 629 -12.17 -20.70 -8.73
N ASN A 630 -11.26 -21.67 -8.71
CA ASN A 630 -11.54 -23.12 -8.72
C ASN A 630 -12.34 -23.64 -9.94
N ILE A 631 -12.59 -22.78 -10.93
CA ILE A 631 -13.13 -23.11 -12.25
C ILE A 631 -12.40 -22.24 -13.27
N TYR A 632 -11.90 -22.84 -14.35
CA TYR A 632 -11.00 -22.18 -15.29
C TYR A 632 -11.39 -22.50 -16.73
N ILE A 633 -10.96 -21.65 -17.65
CA ILE A 633 -11.09 -21.88 -19.10
C ILE A 633 -9.76 -22.45 -19.60
N HIS A 634 -9.80 -23.31 -20.62
CA HIS A 634 -8.60 -23.87 -21.23
C HIS A 634 -7.59 -22.77 -21.62
N TRP A 635 -6.31 -22.92 -21.26
CA TRP A 635 -5.30 -21.85 -21.39
C TRP A 635 -5.07 -21.36 -22.82
N ALA A 636 -5.41 -22.17 -23.83
CA ALA A 636 -5.33 -21.82 -25.24
C ALA A 636 -6.54 -21.03 -25.77
N SER A 637 -7.55 -20.75 -24.93
CA SER A 637 -8.77 -20.02 -25.31
C SER A 637 -8.47 -18.55 -25.62
N GLU A 638 -9.19 -17.98 -26.61
CA GLU A 638 -9.18 -16.53 -26.90
C GLU A 638 -9.82 -15.71 -25.76
N ALA A 639 -10.49 -16.36 -24.79
CA ALA A 639 -10.98 -15.70 -23.57
C ALA A 639 -9.86 -15.01 -22.77
N TYR A 640 -8.61 -15.41 -22.97
CA TYR A 640 -7.43 -14.80 -22.37
C TYR A 640 -6.76 -13.75 -23.26
N HIS A 641 -7.47 -13.20 -24.25
CA HIS A 641 -6.97 -12.15 -25.13
C HIS A 641 -7.67 -10.81 -24.82
N GLY A 642 -6.95 -9.70 -24.93
CA GLY A 642 -7.52 -8.36 -24.78
C GLY A 642 -7.99 -8.00 -23.37
N LEU A 643 -7.58 -8.73 -22.34
CA LEU A 643 -7.99 -8.48 -20.96
C LEU A 643 -7.35 -7.21 -20.38
N GLU A 644 -8.13 -6.45 -19.61
CA GLU A 644 -7.70 -5.36 -18.73
C GLU A 644 -7.55 -5.82 -17.27
N GLU A 645 -8.33 -6.82 -16.87
CA GLU A 645 -8.25 -7.48 -15.56
C GLU A 645 -8.33 -9.01 -15.71
N LEU A 646 -7.36 -9.69 -15.11
CA LEU A 646 -7.31 -11.15 -15.02
C LEU A 646 -7.07 -11.57 -13.57
N ARG A 647 -7.98 -12.39 -13.03
CA ARG A 647 -7.81 -13.03 -11.72
C ARG A 647 -7.92 -14.54 -11.85
N LEU A 648 -6.87 -15.24 -11.49
CA LEU A 648 -6.78 -16.70 -11.45
C LEU A 648 -6.42 -17.12 -10.01
N THR A 649 -7.39 -17.60 -9.25
CA THR A 649 -7.18 -17.92 -7.82
C THR A 649 -7.62 -19.33 -7.48
N CYS A 650 -7.09 -19.91 -6.40
CA CYS A 650 -7.48 -21.22 -5.87
C CYS A 650 -7.66 -21.11 -4.34
N LYS A 651 -8.80 -21.55 -3.80
CA LYS A 651 -9.10 -21.53 -2.37
C LYS A 651 -9.16 -22.95 -1.78
N HIS A 652 -8.02 -23.63 -1.67
CA HIS A 652 -7.93 -24.93 -0.97
C HIS A 652 -7.28 -24.77 0.42
N PRO A 653 -7.86 -25.33 1.51
CA PRO A 653 -7.32 -25.20 2.86
C PRO A 653 -6.48 -26.39 3.36
N SER A 654 -5.82 -27.19 2.51
CA SER A 654 -4.89 -28.22 3.04
C SER A 654 -3.76 -28.63 2.11
N ASP A 655 -2.62 -28.95 2.75
CA ASP A 655 -1.31 -29.46 2.32
C ASP A 655 -1.27 -30.65 1.31
N GLU A 656 -2.37 -31.03 0.67
CA GLU A 656 -2.45 -32.26 -0.15
C GLU A 656 -2.40 -32.02 -1.68
N GLY A 657 -1.45 -31.22 -2.17
CA GLY A 657 -0.87 -31.40 -3.51
C GLY A 657 -1.80 -31.34 -4.74
N VAL A 658 -2.92 -30.61 -4.70
CA VAL A 658 -3.75 -30.38 -5.90
C VAL A 658 -3.20 -29.20 -6.70
N GLU A 659 -2.22 -29.48 -7.56
CA GLU A 659 -1.62 -28.49 -8.47
C GLU A 659 -2.46 -28.35 -9.74
N ILE A 660 -3.50 -27.50 -9.73
CA ILE A 660 -3.86 -26.87 -11.00
C ILE A 660 -2.72 -25.91 -11.35
N SER A 661 -2.15 -26.12 -12.52
CA SER A 661 -0.95 -25.43 -12.93
C SER A 661 -1.11 -24.81 -14.30
N VAL A 662 -0.54 -23.64 -14.48
CA VAL A 662 -0.32 -23.02 -15.78
C VAL A 662 1.19 -23.00 -16.02
N THR A 663 1.61 -23.47 -17.18
CA THR A 663 3.03 -23.47 -17.53
C THR A 663 3.50 -22.04 -17.80
N LYS A 664 4.81 -21.81 -17.67
CA LYS A 664 5.42 -20.52 -18.02
C LYS A 664 5.12 -20.11 -19.46
N ALA A 665 5.09 -21.07 -20.39
CA ALA A 665 4.82 -20.82 -21.80
C ALA A 665 3.38 -20.36 -22.04
N GLU A 666 2.40 -21.01 -21.42
CA GLU A 666 0.98 -20.64 -21.52
C GLU A 666 0.74 -19.25 -20.91
N LEU A 667 1.29 -18.98 -19.73
CA LEU A 667 1.15 -17.67 -19.08
C LEU A 667 1.77 -16.55 -19.92
N ALA A 668 2.92 -16.81 -20.55
CA ALA A 668 3.55 -15.86 -21.47
C ALA A 668 2.68 -15.60 -22.71
N THR A 669 2.03 -16.62 -23.27
CA THR A 669 1.07 -16.44 -24.37
C THR A 669 -0.11 -15.57 -23.96
N ILE A 670 -0.69 -15.81 -22.78
CA ILE A 670 -1.80 -15.00 -22.24
C ILE A 670 -1.38 -13.53 -22.10
N PHE A 671 -0.21 -13.26 -21.52
CA PHE A 671 0.27 -11.88 -21.36
C PHE A 671 0.54 -11.19 -22.69
N LYS A 672 1.12 -11.89 -23.68
CA LYS A 672 1.32 -11.33 -25.03
C LYS A 672 0.00 -10.96 -25.69
N ALA A 673 -1.05 -11.73 -25.42
CA ALA A 673 -2.37 -11.47 -25.97
C ALA A 673 -3.16 -10.39 -25.22
N CYS A 674 -2.68 -9.92 -24.06
CA CYS A 674 -3.35 -8.90 -23.23
C CYS A 674 -2.48 -7.64 -23.02
N PRO A 675 -2.23 -6.84 -24.08
CA PRO A 675 -1.40 -5.63 -23.97
C PRO A 675 -2.01 -4.54 -23.08
N ALA A 676 -3.32 -4.60 -22.79
CA ALA A 676 -4.03 -3.65 -21.94
C ALA A 676 -4.19 -4.11 -20.48
N LEU A 677 -3.58 -5.22 -20.08
CA LEU A 677 -3.75 -5.82 -18.74
C LEU A 677 -3.18 -4.92 -17.65
N ARG A 678 -4.06 -4.41 -16.79
CA ARG A 678 -3.73 -3.52 -15.66
C ARG A 678 -3.78 -4.24 -14.31
N ILE A 679 -4.69 -5.21 -14.17
CA ILE A 679 -4.91 -5.95 -12.92
C ILE A 679 -4.64 -7.42 -13.18
N PHE A 680 -3.60 -7.98 -12.53
CA PHE A 680 -3.33 -9.42 -12.55
C PHE A 680 -3.22 -9.98 -11.13
N HIS A 681 -4.11 -10.91 -10.78
CA HIS A 681 -4.08 -11.65 -9.52
C HIS A 681 -3.90 -13.13 -9.79
N PHE A 682 -2.89 -13.76 -9.19
CA PHE A 682 -2.51 -15.12 -9.49
C PHE A 682 -2.28 -15.95 -8.22
N GLY A 683 -2.96 -17.09 -8.14
CA GLY A 683 -2.90 -18.03 -7.02
C GLY A 683 -2.94 -19.48 -7.51
N LEU A 684 -2.26 -19.78 -8.63
CA LEU A 684 -2.09 -21.13 -9.17
C LEU A 684 -0.62 -21.57 -9.11
N ALA A 685 -0.35 -22.86 -9.27
CA ALA A 685 1.02 -23.36 -9.33
C ALA A 685 1.67 -23.10 -10.70
N ILE A 686 2.97 -22.80 -10.72
CA ILE A 686 3.78 -22.78 -11.94
C ILE A 686 4.79 -23.93 -11.84
N PRO A 687 4.68 -24.99 -12.65
CA PRO A 687 5.56 -26.15 -12.54
C PRO A 687 7.01 -25.72 -12.82
N LYS A 688 7.95 -26.15 -11.98
CA LYS A 688 9.38 -26.05 -12.33
C LYS A 688 9.65 -27.05 -13.45
N VAL A 689 10.36 -26.62 -14.50
CA VAL A 689 10.78 -27.50 -15.60
C VAL A 689 11.51 -28.70 -14.98
N LEU A 690 10.91 -29.89 -15.09
CA LEU A 690 11.61 -31.12 -14.74
C LEU A 690 12.81 -31.22 -15.70
N ALA A 691 14.02 -31.27 -15.13
CA ALA A 691 15.19 -31.69 -15.88
C ALA A 691 14.85 -33.00 -16.62
N PRO A 692 15.26 -33.17 -17.88
CA PRO A 692 14.96 -34.39 -18.62
C PRO A 692 15.41 -35.57 -17.78
N THR A 693 14.46 -36.45 -17.45
CA THR A 693 14.72 -37.74 -16.81
C THR A 693 15.86 -38.40 -17.58
N ARG A 694 17.00 -38.61 -16.91
CA ARG A 694 18.05 -39.48 -17.43
C ARG A 694 17.41 -40.83 -17.72
N THR A 695 17.20 -41.11 -19.00
CA THR A 695 17.06 -42.47 -19.50
C THR A 695 18.34 -43.22 -19.16
N THR A 696 18.26 -44.09 -18.16
CA THR A 696 18.85 -45.44 -18.11
C THR A 696 18.21 -46.19 -16.97
#